data_AF-A0A1F1F7D0-F1
#
_entry.id   AF-A0A1F1F7D0-F1
#
_cell.length_a   1.000
_cell.length_b   1.000
_cell.length_c   1.000
_cell.angle_alpha   90.00
_cell.angle_beta   90.00
_cell.angle_gamma   90.00
#
_symmetry.space_group_name_H-M   'P 1'
#
loop_
_entity.id
_entity.type
_entity.pdbx_description
1 polymer ?
#
loop_
_entity_poly.entity_id
_entity_poly.type
_entity_poly.pdbx_seq_one_letter_code
_entity_poly.pdbx_strand_id
1 'polypeptide(L)'
;MTENKPLIIPELVALDADAGPSKEDVIEFLAATVAGAGRASSPDGLAADAKKRESTAPTGIPGGIAIPHCRSSHVLAPSLGFARLVQPVDFGAADGRAADLIFMIAAPDGADDFHLQLLAKLARGLMQTEFTDALRQAADAEEITRIVTKQVQPELLDGGEEAEDGAVGEAGSAAGSTQGDGAVGSKKAAASSAPAEGQTVIVGVSSCPTGIAHTFMAAEALEQAGKDRGITVAIEGQGSGKIDALDPELIKRASAVIFAHDLPVKGRERFAGKPVIDVGVKAAVNDAGSLVDKALAAVDDPSAARVPSGGGSSEESEEGSEHWARRLQRSVMTGVSYMIPFVAAGGLLIALGFLLAGYDVANLYEKISISDYSLWNLPGNEFVHEIKNSADNVVGTETITVSQSGLLLYIGWTLFLLGQAAMSFLVPALAGYISFGLAGRPGIAPGFVMGVVAVQVGAGFIGGLVGGILAGYFAAWLAGLNAPAWLRGLMPVVVIPLGTTLVVGAVMYLVLGRPLAALMTGLKHGLTSMSGGGSAVLLGIILGLMMCFDLGGPINKAAYLFGTAGLSEASASNTAPYEIMATVMAAGMVPPLAMSAATFLRSRLFTKAEIENGRSAWLLGLSFISEGAIPFAAADPLRVIPATMAGGAVTGAMTMAMHVGSRAPHGGVFVAFAITNFGGFLLAILAGTVVTTALVIVLKGLGRNADGQGGKEGAEAQAAAAAA
;
A
#
# COMPACT_ATOMS: atom_id res chain seq x y z
N MET A 1 26.44 12.25 -22.08
CA MET A 1 26.76 11.90 -23.49
C MET A 1 27.21 10.43 -23.59
N THR A 2 26.44 9.46 -23.06
CA THR A 2 26.87 8.04 -23.02
C THR A 2 25.74 7.04 -23.25
N GLU A 3 24.53 7.46 -23.64
CA GLU A 3 23.38 6.55 -23.77
C GLU A 3 23.41 5.67 -25.05
N ASN A 4 24.32 5.90 -26.00
CA ASN A 4 24.30 5.22 -27.30
C ASN A 4 25.49 4.31 -27.60
N LYS A 5 26.40 4.05 -26.63
CA LYS A 5 27.53 3.12 -26.86
C LYS A 5 27.09 1.69 -26.52
N PRO A 6 27.36 0.68 -27.37
CA PRO A 6 27.05 -0.72 -27.05
C PRO A 6 27.78 -1.15 -25.77
N LEU A 7 27.03 -1.79 -24.88
CA LEU A 7 27.52 -2.30 -23.58
C LEU A 7 28.35 -3.56 -23.75
N ILE A 8 28.02 -4.37 -24.74
CA ILE A 8 28.80 -5.55 -25.13
C ILE A 8 29.15 -5.43 -26.62
N ILE A 9 30.36 -5.84 -26.97
CA ILE A 9 30.90 -5.94 -28.33
C ILE A 9 31.69 -7.26 -28.39
N PRO A 10 31.98 -7.82 -29.58
CA PRO A 10 32.67 -9.11 -29.69
C PRO A 10 34.00 -9.16 -28.94
N GLU A 11 34.73 -8.05 -28.85
CA GLU A 11 36.01 -7.94 -28.13
C GLU A 11 35.86 -8.03 -26.60
N LEU A 12 34.63 -7.93 -26.08
CA LEU A 12 34.31 -8.11 -24.65
C LEU A 12 33.87 -9.56 -24.32
N VAL A 13 33.87 -10.44 -25.31
CA VAL A 13 33.39 -11.82 -25.20
C VAL A 13 34.57 -12.79 -25.30
N ALA A 14 34.69 -13.67 -24.31
CA ALA A 14 35.62 -14.79 -24.32
C ALA A 14 34.83 -16.11 -24.27
N LEU A 15 34.96 -16.93 -25.31
CA LEU A 15 34.32 -18.24 -25.36
C LEU A 15 35.31 -19.34 -24.97
N ASP A 16 34.81 -20.31 -24.23
CA ASP A 16 35.51 -21.52 -23.79
C ASP A 16 36.89 -21.21 -23.18
N ALA A 17 36.92 -20.16 -22.35
CA ALA A 17 38.11 -19.56 -21.80
C ALA A 17 38.68 -20.37 -20.64
N ASP A 18 40.01 -20.54 -20.63
CA ASP A 18 40.77 -21.00 -19.48
C ASP A 18 41.27 -19.78 -18.69
N ALA A 19 40.39 -19.27 -17.82
CA ALA A 19 40.62 -18.05 -17.05
C ALA A 19 41.32 -18.31 -15.70
N GLY A 20 41.74 -19.56 -15.43
CA GLY A 20 42.35 -19.97 -14.17
C GLY A 20 41.35 -20.61 -13.18
N PRO A 21 41.87 -21.25 -12.10
CA PRO A 21 41.08 -22.09 -11.22
C PRO A 21 40.31 -21.35 -10.12
N SER A 22 40.61 -20.08 -9.85
CA SER A 22 39.97 -19.29 -8.78
C SER A 22 39.12 -18.15 -9.32
N LYS A 23 38.13 -17.71 -8.53
CA LYS A 23 37.29 -16.56 -8.89
C LYS A 23 38.10 -15.28 -9.04
N GLU A 24 39.20 -15.17 -8.31
CA GLU A 24 40.16 -14.08 -8.43
C GLU A 24 40.86 -14.06 -9.79
N ASP A 25 41.19 -15.23 -10.35
CA ASP A 25 41.81 -15.35 -11.70
C ASP A 25 40.79 -14.97 -12.78
N VAL A 26 39.55 -15.44 -12.64
CA VAL A 26 38.43 -15.12 -13.57
C VAL A 26 38.14 -13.61 -13.58
N ILE A 27 38.16 -12.96 -12.41
CA ILE A 27 37.97 -11.50 -12.31
C ILE A 27 39.13 -10.75 -12.98
N GLU A 28 40.39 -11.17 -12.79
CA GLU A 28 41.53 -10.55 -13.47
C GLU A 28 41.46 -10.72 -14.98
N PHE A 29 41.10 -11.93 -15.45
CA PHE A 29 40.92 -12.23 -16.87
C PHE A 29 39.88 -11.31 -17.52
N LEU A 30 38.69 -11.20 -16.92
CA LEU A 30 37.63 -10.33 -17.46
C LEU A 30 37.98 -8.84 -17.38
N ALA A 31 38.67 -8.41 -16.32
CA ALA A 31 39.15 -7.03 -16.23
C ALA A 31 40.19 -6.71 -17.31
N ALA A 32 41.08 -7.66 -17.64
CA ALA A 32 42.00 -7.57 -18.76
C ALA A 32 41.28 -7.51 -20.11
N THR A 33 40.23 -8.32 -20.31
CA THR A 33 39.39 -8.27 -21.51
C THR A 33 38.70 -6.91 -21.67
N VAL A 34 38.11 -6.37 -20.60
CA VAL A 34 37.47 -5.05 -20.61
C VAL A 34 38.49 -3.93 -20.90
N ALA A 35 39.68 -4.00 -20.31
CA ALA A 35 40.74 -3.02 -20.59
C ALA A 35 41.29 -3.14 -22.03
N GLY A 36 41.49 -4.36 -22.53
CA GLY A 36 41.96 -4.66 -23.88
C GLY A 36 41.02 -4.13 -24.97
N ALA A 37 39.71 -4.12 -24.71
CA ALA A 37 38.69 -3.50 -25.56
C ALA A 37 38.62 -1.96 -25.43
N GLY A 38 39.56 -1.34 -24.70
CA GLY A 38 39.61 0.11 -24.49
C GLY A 38 38.49 0.66 -23.61
N ARG A 39 37.85 -0.18 -22.79
CA ARG A 39 36.74 0.21 -21.91
C ARG A 39 37.16 0.55 -20.48
N ALA A 40 38.39 0.21 -20.09
CA ALA A 40 38.99 0.58 -18.82
C ALA A 40 40.43 1.10 -19.01
N SER A 41 40.86 2.01 -18.14
CA SER A 41 42.20 2.62 -18.15
C SER A 41 43.26 1.77 -17.45
N SER A 42 42.84 0.84 -16.58
CA SER A 42 43.72 -0.07 -15.86
C SER A 42 43.01 -1.42 -15.62
N PRO A 43 43.55 -2.53 -16.16
CA PRO A 43 43.03 -3.87 -15.87
C PRO A 43 43.21 -4.24 -14.40
N ASP A 44 44.39 -3.99 -13.83
CA ASP A 44 44.69 -4.29 -12.42
C ASP A 44 43.81 -3.47 -11.47
N GLY A 45 43.57 -2.19 -11.78
CA GLY A 45 42.69 -1.33 -11.00
C GLY A 45 41.23 -1.82 -11.00
N LEU A 46 40.70 -2.15 -12.17
CA LEU A 46 39.34 -2.71 -12.30
C LEU A 46 39.21 -4.07 -11.59
N ALA A 47 40.21 -4.95 -11.74
CA ALA A 47 40.25 -6.24 -11.07
C ALA A 47 40.27 -6.09 -9.54
N ALA A 48 41.08 -5.16 -9.01
CA ALA A 48 41.15 -4.90 -7.58
C ALA A 48 39.81 -4.42 -7.01
N ASP A 49 39.11 -3.51 -7.71
CA ASP A 49 37.79 -3.02 -7.30
C ASP A 49 36.71 -4.12 -7.35
N ALA A 50 36.74 -4.95 -8.39
CA ALA A 50 35.84 -6.10 -8.53
C ALA A 50 36.07 -7.15 -7.42
N LYS A 51 37.34 -7.50 -7.13
CA LYS A 51 37.69 -8.43 -6.03
C LYS A 51 37.27 -7.88 -4.66
N LYS A 52 37.46 -6.58 -4.45
CA LYS A 52 37.01 -5.92 -3.22
C LYS A 52 35.50 -5.99 -3.06
N ARG A 53 34.73 -5.86 -4.14
CA ARG A 53 33.27 -6.03 -4.10
C ARG A 53 32.87 -7.49 -3.88
N GLU A 54 33.54 -8.43 -4.52
CA GLU A 54 33.31 -9.87 -4.35
C GLU A 54 33.53 -10.33 -2.90
N SER A 55 34.52 -9.78 -2.20
CA SER A 55 34.81 -10.15 -0.80
C SER A 55 33.74 -9.70 0.20
N THR A 56 32.88 -8.75 -0.16
CA THR A 56 31.77 -8.30 0.71
C THR A 56 30.57 -9.24 0.67
N ALA A 57 30.27 -9.82 -0.50
CA ALA A 57 29.21 -10.80 -0.68
C ALA A 57 29.44 -11.55 -2.00
N PRO A 58 29.20 -12.88 -2.04
CA PRO A 58 29.37 -13.68 -3.24
C PRO A 58 28.48 -13.19 -4.38
N THR A 59 28.98 -13.26 -5.62
CA THR A 59 28.22 -12.86 -6.82
C THR A 59 27.74 -14.04 -7.66
N GLY A 60 27.96 -15.27 -7.19
CA GLY A 60 27.36 -16.47 -7.77
C GLY A 60 25.84 -16.48 -7.61
N ILE A 61 25.13 -16.84 -8.68
CA ILE A 61 23.68 -17.07 -8.67
C ILE A 61 23.39 -18.51 -9.13
N PRO A 62 22.22 -19.09 -8.75
CA PRO A 62 21.86 -20.43 -9.17
C PRO A 62 21.88 -20.59 -10.69
N GLY A 63 22.18 -21.80 -11.16
CA GLY A 63 22.23 -22.05 -12.60
C GLY A 63 23.61 -21.87 -13.23
N GLY A 64 24.68 -21.91 -12.43
CA GLY A 64 26.07 -21.94 -12.93
C GLY A 64 26.52 -20.59 -13.49
N ILE A 65 26.09 -19.50 -12.86
CA ILE A 65 26.32 -18.15 -13.35
C ILE A 65 26.97 -17.32 -12.25
N ALA A 66 27.89 -16.43 -12.62
CA ALA A 66 28.41 -15.41 -11.72
C ALA A 66 28.35 -14.03 -12.36
N ILE A 67 28.07 -13.00 -11.56
CA ILE A 67 28.01 -11.61 -12.01
C ILE A 67 28.96 -10.73 -11.19
N PRO A 68 30.29 -10.92 -11.31
CA PRO A 68 31.25 -10.03 -10.66
C PRO A 68 31.02 -8.60 -11.16
N HIS A 69 30.84 -7.67 -10.24
CA HIS A 69 30.46 -6.30 -10.60
C HIS A 69 31.13 -5.31 -9.67
N CYS A 70 31.49 -4.14 -10.18
CA CYS A 70 31.96 -3.05 -9.34
C CYS A 70 31.69 -1.69 -9.98
N ARG A 71 31.77 -0.66 -9.14
CA ARG A 71 32.01 0.71 -9.58
C ARG A 71 33.51 0.95 -9.50
N SER A 72 34.07 1.56 -10.52
CA SER A 72 35.50 1.84 -10.55
C SER A 72 35.80 3.11 -11.34
N SER A 73 36.65 3.97 -10.77
CA SER A 73 37.24 5.13 -11.44
C SER A 73 38.09 4.75 -12.67
N HIS A 74 38.46 3.48 -12.81
CA HIS A 74 39.21 2.95 -13.93
C HIS A 74 38.33 2.63 -15.15
N VAL A 75 37.01 2.65 -15.03
CA VAL A 75 36.10 2.38 -16.15
C VAL A 75 35.89 3.65 -16.98
N LEU A 76 36.28 3.59 -18.26
CA LEU A 76 36.16 4.70 -19.22
C LEU A 76 34.79 4.75 -19.88
N ALA A 77 34.13 3.61 -20.04
CA ALA A 77 32.78 3.50 -20.56
C ALA A 77 32.05 2.31 -19.93
N PRO A 78 30.76 2.44 -19.57
CA PRO A 78 29.99 1.31 -19.05
C PRO A 78 30.05 0.14 -20.02
N SER A 79 30.36 -1.05 -19.50
CA SER A 79 30.62 -2.23 -20.32
C SER A 79 30.22 -3.52 -19.60
N LEU A 80 29.87 -4.53 -20.39
CA LEU A 80 29.55 -5.87 -19.97
C LEU A 80 30.55 -6.84 -20.61
N GLY A 81 31.47 -7.35 -19.79
CA GLY A 81 32.37 -8.43 -20.20
C GLY A 81 31.69 -9.78 -20.00
N PHE A 82 31.91 -10.72 -20.92
CA PHE A 82 31.37 -12.08 -20.83
C PHE A 82 32.46 -13.12 -21.00
N ALA A 83 32.44 -14.16 -20.16
CA ALA A 83 33.24 -15.36 -20.35
C ALA A 83 32.38 -16.62 -20.20
N ARG A 84 32.47 -17.52 -21.18
CA ARG A 84 32.07 -18.93 -21.02
C ARG A 84 33.32 -19.73 -20.66
N LEU A 85 33.37 -20.33 -19.47
CA LEU A 85 34.57 -21.00 -18.95
C LEU A 85 34.61 -22.48 -19.38
N VAL A 86 35.80 -22.96 -19.74
CA VAL A 86 36.03 -24.39 -19.99
C VAL A 86 36.02 -25.20 -18.68
N GLN A 87 36.49 -24.60 -17.59
CA GLN A 87 36.42 -25.15 -16.25
C GLN A 87 35.56 -24.24 -15.36
N PRO A 88 34.38 -24.69 -14.90
CA PRO A 88 33.54 -23.88 -14.03
C PRO A 88 34.22 -23.56 -12.70
N VAL A 89 34.05 -22.33 -12.20
CA VAL A 89 34.69 -21.83 -10.98
C VAL A 89 33.65 -21.46 -9.91
N ASP A 90 33.91 -21.77 -8.64
CA ASP A 90 32.98 -21.47 -7.54
C ASP A 90 32.98 -19.97 -7.17
N PHE A 91 31.81 -19.34 -7.31
CA PHE A 91 31.53 -17.95 -6.92
C PHE A 91 30.55 -17.84 -5.73
N GLY A 92 30.30 -18.94 -5.02
CA GLY A 92 29.47 -18.97 -3.82
C GLY A 92 27.96 -18.91 -4.09
N ALA A 93 27.51 -19.55 -5.18
CA ALA A 93 26.08 -19.64 -5.50
C ALA A 93 25.31 -20.47 -4.46
N ALA A 94 24.05 -20.11 -4.21
CA ALA A 94 23.21 -20.76 -3.18
C ALA A 94 22.87 -22.24 -3.48
N ASP A 95 22.94 -22.65 -4.75
CA ASP A 95 22.75 -24.03 -5.20
C ASP A 95 24.06 -24.86 -5.14
N GLY A 96 25.18 -24.24 -4.73
CA GLY A 96 26.49 -24.87 -4.64
C GLY A 96 27.11 -25.25 -5.99
N ARG A 97 26.58 -24.78 -7.11
CA ARG A 97 27.13 -25.07 -8.44
C ARG A 97 28.21 -24.06 -8.81
N ALA A 98 29.33 -24.56 -9.33
CA ALA A 98 30.36 -23.72 -9.94
C ALA A 98 29.83 -23.05 -11.22
N ALA A 99 30.30 -21.83 -11.49
CA ALA A 99 29.82 -21.00 -12.58
C ALA A 99 30.62 -21.23 -13.87
N ASP A 100 29.92 -21.52 -14.95
CA ASP A 100 30.45 -21.64 -16.31
C ASP A 100 30.19 -20.37 -17.15
N LEU A 101 29.17 -19.58 -16.80
CA LEU A 101 28.85 -18.31 -17.45
C LEU A 101 29.17 -17.14 -16.51
N ILE A 102 30.07 -16.25 -16.92
CA ILE A 102 30.52 -15.13 -16.10
C ILE A 102 30.22 -13.81 -16.81
N PHE A 103 29.52 -12.92 -16.12
CA PHE A 103 29.19 -11.57 -16.61
C PHE A 103 29.84 -10.50 -15.73
N MET A 104 30.91 -9.86 -16.22
CA MET A 104 31.50 -8.72 -15.54
C MET A 104 30.75 -7.43 -15.88
N ILE A 105 30.15 -6.80 -14.87
CA ILE A 105 29.59 -5.44 -15.03
C ILE A 105 30.60 -4.41 -14.55
N ALA A 106 31.15 -3.66 -15.50
CA ALA A 106 32.08 -2.56 -15.26
C ALA A 106 31.36 -1.22 -15.41
N ALA A 107 31.15 -0.50 -14.29
CA ALA A 107 30.47 0.80 -14.27
C ALA A 107 31.42 1.92 -13.77
N PRO A 108 31.41 3.11 -14.40
CA PRO A 108 32.11 4.29 -13.88
C PRO A 108 31.54 4.77 -12.53
N ASP A 109 32.34 5.50 -11.76
CA ASP A 109 31.88 6.18 -10.55
C ASP A 109 30.77 7.20 -10.84
N GLY A 110 29.74 7.24 -9.97
CA GLY A 110 28.58 8.13 -10.11
C GLY A 110 27.44 7.63 -11.00
N ALA A 111 27.51 6.40 -11.52
CA ALA A 111 26.49 5.77 -12.36
C ALA A 111 25.55 4.81 -11.59
N ASP A 112 25.08 5.21 -10.40
CA ASP A 112 24.36 4.32 -9.48
C ASP A 112 23.04 3.77 -10.05
N ASP A 113 22.21 4.64 -10.64
CA ASP A 113 20.94 4.24 -11.24
C ASP A 113 21.14 3.34 -12.48
N PHE A 114 22.19 3.61 -13.26
CA PHE A 114 22.53 2.85 -14.46
C PHE A 114 23.02 1.44 -14.12
N HIS A 115 23.89 1.30 -13.13
CA HIS A 115 24.41 0.02 -12.68
C HIS A 115 23.30 -0.94 -12.22
N LEU A 116 22.35 -0.42 -11.44
CA LEU A 116 21.19 -1.18 -10.97
C LEU A 116 20.23 -1.54 -12.11
N GLN A 117 20.01 -0.65 -13.07
CA GLN A 117 19.19 -0.93 -14.25
C GLN A 117 19.81 -2.02 -15.13
N LEU A 118 21.12 -1.99 -15.35
CA LEU A 118 21.83 -3.01 -16.14
C LEU A 118 21.80 -4.37 -15.45
N LEU A 119 22.08 -4.42 -14.14
CA LEU A 119 21.91 -5.63 -13.32
C LEU A 119 20.50 -6.21 -13.46
N ALA A 120 19.46 -5.37 -13.36
CA ALA A 120 18.08 -5.81 -13.51
C ALA A 120 17.78 -6.34 -14.92
N LYS A 121 18.26 -5.68 -15.99
CA LYS A 121 18.08 -6.12 -17.38
C LYS A 121 18.75 -7.48 -17.65
N LEU A 122 19.98 -7.65 -17.18
CA LEU A 122 20.74 -8.87 -17.36
C LEU A 122 20.18 -10.02 -16.52
N ALA A 123 19.88 -9.78 -15.24
CA ALA A 123 19.31 -10.78 -14.35
C ALA A 123 17.98 -11.36 -14.88
N ARG A 124 17.14 -10.56 -15.57
CA ARG A 124 15.92 -11.06 -16.24
C ARG A 124 16.23 -12.13 -17.29
N GLY A 125 17.25 -11.92 -18.11
CA GLY A 125 17.67 -12.90 -19.13
C GLY A 125 18.27 -14.15 -18.47
N LEU A 126 19.09 -13.97 -17.44
CA LEU A 126 19.76 -15.08 -16.75
C LEU A 126 18.82 -16.03 -15.98
N MET A 127 17.58 -15.61 -15.70
CA MET A 127 16.54 -16.49 -15.14
C MET A 127 15.80 -17.31 -16.21
N GLN A 128 16.02 -17.05 -17.50
CA GLN A 128 15.39 -17.76 -18.60
C GLN A 128 16.33 -18.86 -19.10
N THR A 129 15.89 -20.11 -19.02
CA THR A 129 16.68 -21.27 -19.44
C THR A 129 17.08 -21.14 -20.91
N GLU A 130 16.17 -20.69 -21.78
CA GLU A 130 16.40 -20.48 -23.21
C GLU A 130 17.55 -19.50 -23.47
N PHE A 131 17.63 -18.41 -22.70
CA PHE A 131 18.71 -17.44 -22.81
C PHE A 131 20.04 -18.03 -22.37
N THR A 132 20.07 -18.72 -21.23
CA THR A 132 21.31 -19.33 -20.72
C THR A 132 21.78 -20.50 -21.59
N ASP A 133 20.88 -21.27 -22.17
CA ASP A 133 21.18 -22.34 -23.11
C ASP A 133 21.70 -21.78 -24.43
N ALA A 134 21.10 -20.70 -24.93
CA ALA A 134 21.61 -19.99 -26.11
C ALA A 134 23.06 -19.49 -25.89
N LEU A 135 23.37 -18.94 -24.71
CA LEU A 135 24.75 -18.53 -24.38
C LEU A 135 25.73 -19.72 -24.29
N ARG A 136 25.28 -20.87 -23.78
CA ARG A 136 26.10 -22.10 -23.72
C ARG A 136 26.31 -22.75 -25.09
N GLN A 137 25.37 -22.57 -26.01
CA GLN A 137 25.41 -23.15 -27.35
C GLN A 137 26.02 -22.22 -28.40
N ALA A 138 26.10 -20.91 -28.12
CA ALA A 138 26.60 -19.92 -29.07
C ALA A 138 27.98 -20.31 -29.61
N ALA A 139 28.14 -20.23 -30.93
CA ALA A 139 29.33 -20.69 -31.62
C ALA A 139 30.48 -19.66 -31.60
N ASP A 140 30.14 -18.38 -31.55
CA ASP A 140 31.10 -17.28 -31.66
C ASP A 140 30.72 -16.05 -30.82
N ALA A 141 31.66 -15.11 -30.76
CA ALA A 141 31.53 -13.89 -29.97
C ALA A 141 30.46 -12.92 -30.50
N GLU A 142 30.17 -12.98 -31.80
CA GLU A 142 29.18 -12.14 -32.47
C GLU A 142 27.77 -12.59 -32.07
N GLU A 143 27.55 -13.91 -32.03
CA GLU A 143 26.31 -14.50 -31.57
C GLU A 143 26.03 -14.18 -30.10
N ILE A 144 27.01 -14.29 -29.20
CA ILE A 144 26.87 -13.84 -27.80
C ILE A 144 26.52 -12.36 -27.75
N THR A 145 27.24 -11.53 -28.50
CA THR A 145 27.02 -10.07 -28.52
C THR A 145 25.58 -9.78 -28.94
N ARG A 146 25.06 -10.45 -29.98
CA ARG A 146 23.68 -10.30 -30.45
C ARG A 146 22.66 -10.76 -29.42
N ILE A 147 22.85 -11.95 -28.82
CA ILE A 147 21.97 -12.51 -27.78
C ILE A 147 21.88 -11.55 -26.59
N VAL A 148 23.02 -11.09 -26.09
CA VAL A 148 23.10 -10.22 -24.93
C VAL A 148 22.60 -8.81 -25.25
N THR A 149 22.93 -8.26 -26.42
CA THR A 149 22.42 -6.95 -26.87
C THR A 149 20.90 -6.96 -26.96
N LYS A 150 20.29 -8.02 -27.50
CA LYS A 150 18.83 -8.18 -27.52
C LYS A 150 18.21 -8.11 -26.12
N GLN A 151 18.93 -8.59 -25.11
CA GLN A 151 18.47 -8.57 -23.73
C GLN A 151 18.66 -7.21 -23.03
N VAL A 152 19.79 -6.54 -23.26
CA VAL A 152 20.16 -5.34 -22.47
C VAL A 152 20.00 -4.00 -23.22
N GLN A 153 20.10 -4.01 -24.55
CA GLN A 153 19.96 -2.86 -25.46
C GLN A 153 19.29 -3.27 -26.80
N PRO A 154 18.06 -3.80 -26.80
CA PRO A 154 17.37 -4.25 -28.02
C PRO A 154 17.24 -3.14 -29.08
N GLU A 155 17.16 -1.89 -28.66
CA GLU A 155 17.10 -0.70 -29.52
C GLU A 155 18.29 -0.57 -30.50
N LEU A 156 19.42 -1.24 -30.22
CA LEU A 156 20.59 -1.26 -31.11
C LEU A 156 20.47 -2.27 -32.26
N LEU A 157 19.49 -3.18 -32.23
CA LEU A 157 19.29 -4.22 -33.25
C LEU A 157 18.22 -3.86 -34.28
N ASP A 158 17.26 -2.99 -33.94
CA ASP A 158 16.11 -2.61 -34.81
C ASP A 158 16.48 -1.69 -36.00
N GLY A 159 17.78 -1.50 -36.29
CA GLY A 159 18.29 -0.61 -37.34
C GLY A 159 19.09 -1.28 -38.47
N GLY A 160 19.09 -2.62 -38.58
CA GLY A 160 20.08 -3.35 -39.38
C GLY A 160 19.60 -4.38 -40.41
N GLU A 161 18.30 -4.57 -40.66
CA GLU A 161 17.79 -5.61 -41.58
C GLU A 161 17.52 -5.13 -43.02
N GLU A 162 18.31 -4.20 -43.54
CA GLU A 162 18.37 -3.88 -44.98
C GLU A 162 19.81 -3.97 -45.50
N ALA A 163 20.41 -5.15 -45.48
CA ALA A 163 21.51 -5.53 -46.38
C ALA A 163 21.93 -6.98 -46.12
N GLU A 164 21.22 -7.94 -46.71
CA GLU A 164 21.79 -9.15 -47.31
C GLU A 164 20.68 -9.97 -47.98
N ASP A 165 20.14 -9.43 -49.09
CA ASP A 165 19.80 -10.26 -50.24
C ASP A 165 19.65 -9.36 -51.48
N GLY A 166 20.37 -9.69 -52.56
CA GLY A 166 20.21 -9.01 -53.85
C GLY A 166 21.43 -8.28 -54.41
N ALA A 167 22.60 -8.92 -54.45
CA ALA A 167 23.68 -8.51 -55.35
C ALA A 167 23.57 -9.26 -56.69
N VAL A 168 22.68 -8.81 -57.60
CA VAL A 168 22.82 -9.00 -59.06
C VAL A 168 22.03 -7.89 -59.80
N GLY A 169 22.70 -7.13 -60.68
CA GLY A 169 22.03 -6.48 -61.82
C GLY A 169 22.14 -4.95 -61.93
N GLU A 170 23.07 -4.53 -62.78
CA GLU A 170 23.40 -3.20 -63.28
C GLU A 170 22.26 -2.23 -63.71
N ALA A 171 22.59 -0.94 -63.51
CA ALA A 171 22.50 0.21 -64.43
C ALA A 171 21.13 0.75 -64.93
N GLY A 172 20.92 2.06 -64.69
CA GLY A 172 19.90 2.85 -65.37
C GLY A 172 19.76 4.28 -64.84
N SER A 173 20.44 5.21 -65.49
CA SER A 173 20.49 6.65 -65.21
C SER A 173 19.21 7.43 -65.61
N ALA A 174 19.10 8.62 -65.01
CA ALA A 174 18.50 9.86 -65.54
C ALA A 174 17.02 10.19 -65.23
N ALA A 175 16.87 11.08 -64.23
CA ALA A 175 16.30 12.44 -64.30
C ALA A 175 14.98 12.71 -65.06
N GLY A 176 14.01 13.32 -64.35
CA GLY A 176 13.11 14.31 -64.95
C GLY A 176 11.79 14.61 -64.23
N SER A 177 11.74 15.80 -63.60
CA SER A 177 10.60 16.75 -63.57
C SER A 177 9.59 16.79 -62.38
N THR A 178 9.79 17.86 -61.58
CA THR A 178 8.86 18.94 -61.17
C THR A 178 7.63 18.74 -60.25
N GLN A 179 7.72 19.46 -59.12
CA GLN A 179 6.73 20.33 -58.42
C GLN A 179 5.51 19.74 -57.70
N GLY A 180 5.34 20.17 -56.43
CA GLY A 180 4.04 20.19 -55.74
C GLY A 180 4.09 20.16 -54.21
N ASP A 181 4.01 21.35 -53.60
CA ASP A 181 3.42 21.72 -52.29
C ASP A 181 3.61 20.88 -51.02
N GLY A 182 4.03 21.62 -49.99
CA GLY A 182 4.08 21.17 -48.60
C GLY A 182 2.69 21.03 -47.97
N ALA A 183 2.46 19.84 -47.42
CA ALA A 183 1.54 19.61 -46.32
C ALA A 183 2.16 18.53 -45.42
N VAL A 184 2.55 18.92 -44.21
CA VAL A 184 3.09 18.03 -43.18
C VAL A 184 1.93 17.20 -42.62
N GLY A 185 1.72 16.03 -43.20
CA GLY A 185 0.84 14.98 -42.68
C GLY A 185 1.57 14.12 -41.66
N SER A 186 1.09 14.15 -40.42
CA SER A 186 1.44 13.25 -39.32
C SER A 186 1.39 11.77 -39.77
N LYS A 187 2.55 11.11 -39.80
CA LYS A 187 2.63 9.65 -39.94
C LYS A 187 2.50 8.99 -38.58
N LYS A 188 1.28 8.50 -38.37
CA LYS A 188 0.79 7.48 -37.45
C LYS A 188 1.87 6.49 -37.00
N ALA A 189 2.11 6.47 -35.69
CA ALA A 189 2.92 5.46 -35.00
C ALA A 189 2.32 4.05 -35.21
N ALA A 190 3.22 3.08 -35.38
CA ALA A 190 2.93 1.70 -35.70
C ALA A 190 1.96 1.08 -34.67
N ALA A 191 0.88 0.52 -35.20
CA ALA A 191 -0.05 -0.31 -34.48
C ALA A 191 0.68 -1.56 -33.98
N SER A 192 0.47 -1.89 -32.70
CA SER A 192 0.52 -3.27 -32.22
C SER A 192 -0.33 -4.11 -33.18
N SER A 193 0.26 -5.12 -33.79
CA SER A 193 -0.43 -6.04 -34.68
C SER A 193 -1.65 -6.62 -33.96
N ALA A 194 -2.85 -6.32 -34.48
CA ALA A 194 -4.08 -6.92 -33.99
C ALA A 194 -3.93 -8.46 -34.03
N PRO A 195 -4.30 -9.18 -32.95
CA PRO A 195 -4.21 -10.63 -32.93
C PRO A 195 -5.15 -11.25 -33.98
N ALA A 196 -4.75 -12.38 -34.54
CA ALA A 196 -5.54 -13.13 -35.52
C ALA A 196 -6.91 -13.56 -34.93
N GLU A 197 -7.96 -13.58 -35.76
CA GLU A 197 -9.31 -14.04 -35.37
C GLU A 197 -9.23 -15.45 -34.75
N GLY A 198 -9.66 -15.57 -33.48
CA GLY A 198 -9.80 -16.85 -32.77
C GLY A 198 -8.84 -17.09 -31.59
N GLN A 199 -7.90 -16.19 -31.29
CA GLN A 199 -7.04 -16.33 -30.10
C GLN A 199 -7.73 -15.86 -28.81
N THR A 200 -7.63 -16.65 -27.74
CA THR A 200 -8.09 -16.28 -26.40
C THR A 200 -7.32 -15.05 -25.90
N VAL A 201 -8.06 -14.04 -25.43
CA VAL A 201 -7.48 -12.79 -24.93
C VAL A 201 -7.83 -12.64 -23.45
N ILE A 202 -6.82 -12.42 -22.61
CA ILE A 202 -6.99 -12.04 -21.21
C ILE A 202 -6.46 -10.61 -21.05
N VAL A 203 -7.21 -9.78 -20.35
CA VAL A 203 -6.79 -8.41 -20.03
C VAL A 203 -6.58 -8.27 -18.54
N GLY A 204 -5.95 -7.19 -18.07
CA GLY A 204 -5.79 -7.01 -16.65
C GLY A 204 -5.28 -5.65 -16.24
N VAL A 205 -5.13 -5.48 -14.93
CA VAL A 205 -4.55 -4.27 -14.34
C VAL A 205 -3.57 -4.68 -13.26
N SER A 206 -2.38 -4.08 -13.24
CA SER A 206 -1.45 -4.17 -12.12
C SER A 206 -1.35 -2.84 -11.37
N SER A 207 -1.19 -2.85 -10.04
CA SER A 207 -1.14 -1.61 -9.25
C SER A 207 -0.48 -1.79 -7.87
N CYS A 208 0.70 -1.20 -7.64
CA CYS A 208 1.45 -1.28 -6.37
C CYS A 208 1.76 0.11 -5.76
N PRO A 209 1.64 0.31 -4.43
CA PRO A 209 1.87 1.61 -3.79
C PRO A 209 3.34 2.06 -3.76
N THR A 210 4.29 1.12 -3.78
CA THR A 210 5.72 1.42 -3.60
C THR A 210 6.41 1.90 -4.88
N GLY A 211 5.81 1.72 -6.06
CA GLY A 211 6.29 2.34 -7.29
C GLY A 211 6.06 1.53 -8.57
N ILE A 212 6.58 2.12 -9.65
CA ILE A 212 6.62 1.64 -11.03
C ILE A 212 7.06 0.16 -11.09
N ALA A 213 8.17 -0.21 -10.43
CA ALA A 213 8.80 -1.53 -10.58
C ALA A 213 7.85 -2.74 -10.38
N HIS A 214 7.26 -2.93 -9.20
CA HIS A 214 6.39 -4.08 -8.96
C HIS A 214 5.12 -4.07 -9.82
N THR A 215 4.64 -2.88 -10.17
CA THR A 215 3.48 -2.73 -11.07
C THR A 215 3.82 -3.25 -12.48
N PHE A 216 4.96 -2.84 -13.03
CA PHE A 216 5.40 -3.32 -14.34
C PHE A 216 5.87 -4.78 -14.31
N MET A 217 6.51 -5.23 -13.23
CA MET A 217 6.92 -6.64 -13.07
C MET A 217 5.72 -7.59 -13.04
N ALA A 218 4.63 -7.22 -12.36
CA ALA A 218 3.41 -8.03 -12.37
C ALA A 218 2.74 -8.06 -13.74
N ALA A 219 2.73 -6.92 -14.45
CA ALA A 219 2.24 -6.85 -15.82
C ALA A 219 3.05 -7.76 -16.75
N GLU A 220 4.38 -7.60 -16.75
CA GLU A 220 5.30 -8.37 -17.58
C GLU A 220 5.24 -9.87 -17.27
N ALA A 221 5.17 -10.27 -16.00
CA ALA A 221 5.05 -11.67 -15.62
C ALA A 221 3.76 -12.31 -16.15
N LEU A 222 2.62 -11.61 -16.07
CA LEU A 222 1.34 -12.07 -16.60
C LEU A 222 1.32 -12.12 -18.13
N GLU A 223 1.89 -11.11 -18.79
CA GLU A 223 2.01 -11.08 -20.25
C GLU A 223 2.90 -12.21 -20.77
N GLN A 224 4.02 -12.47 -20.08
CA GLN A 224 4.90 -13.59 -20.40
C GLN A 224 4.21 -14.93 -20.17
N ALA A 225 3.54 -15.12 -19.03
CA ALA A 225 2.78 -16.33 -18.75
C ALA A 225 1.68 -16.62 -19.79
N GLY A 226 1.10 -15.56 -20.38
CA GLY A 226 0.17 -15.64 -21.51
C GLY A 226 0.85 -16.13 -22.78
N LYS A 227 2.01 -15.55 -23.14
CA LYS A 227 2.81 -15.98 -24.29
C LYS A 227 3.21 -17.44 -24.19
N ASP A 228 3.65 -17.89 -23.02
CA ASP A 228 4.03 -19.30 -22.77
C ASP A 228 2.86 -20.27 -22.99
N ARG A 229 1.61 -19.78 -22.89
CA ARG A 229 0.36 -20.53 -23.10
C ARG A 229 -0.26 -20.30 -24.48
N GLY A 230 0.40 -19.55 -25.37
CA GLY A 230 -0.09 -19.25 -26.71
C GLY A 230 -1.35 -18.36 -26.73
N ILE A 231 -1.59 -17.58 -25.68
CA ILE A 231 -2.74 -16.66 -25.59
C ILE A 231 -2.27 -15.20 -25.50
N THR A 232 -3.14 -14.26 -25.86
CA THR A 232 -2.83 -12.84 -25.70
C THR A 232 -3.19 -12.41 -24.29
N VAL A 233 -2.19 -12.01 -23.49
CA VAL A 233 -2.41 -11.31 -22.21
C VAL A 233 -1.95 -9.87 -22.39
N ALA A 234 -2.76 -8.90 -21.94
CA ALA A 234 -2.41 -7.47 -21.95
C ALA A 234 -2.77 -6.81 -20.61
N ILE A 235 -1.80 -6.20 -19.93
CA ILE A 235 -1.98 -5.66 -18.59
C ILE A 235 -1.77 -4.14 -18.55
N GLU A 236 -2.75 -3.42 -18.01
CA GLU A 236 -2.64 -1.99 -17.73
C GLU A 236 -1.84 -1.74 -16.44
N GLY A 237 -0.68 -1.08 -16.54
CA GLY A 237 0.11 -0.69 -15.37
C GLY A 237 -0.40 0.60 -14.73
N GLN A 238 -0.97 0.53 -13.52
CA GLN A 238 -1.47 1.69 -12.76
C GLN A 238 -0.53 2.10 -11.61
N GLY A 239 0.75 2.30 -11.92
CA GLY A 239 1.76 2.71 -10.95
C GLY A 239 1.74 4.21 -10.61
N SER A 240 2.78 4.70 -9.93
CA SER A 240 2.96 6.14 -9.64
C SER A 240 3.33 7.00 -10.86
N GLY A 241 3.37 6.41 -12.07
CA GLY A 241 3.69 7.06 -13.34
C GLY A 241 2.44 7.39 -14.17
N LYS A 242 2.64 7.70 -15.46
CA LYS A 242 1.55 7.86 -16.43
C LYS A 242 0.88 6.49 -16.64
N ILE A 243 -0.45 6.46 -16.69
CA ILE A 243 -1.24 5.26 -16.97
C ILE A 243 -1.45 5.18 -18.48
N ASP A 244 -0.97 4.11 -19.10
CA ASP A 244 -1.24 3.80 -20.50
C ASP A 244 -2.43 2.84 -20.55
N ALA A 245 -3.63 3.40 -20.72
CA ALA A 245 -4.87 2.66 -20.63
C ALA A 245 -5.05 1.64 -21.77
N LEU A 246 -5.61 0.46 -21.45
CA LEU A 246 -5.93 -0.56 -22.45
C LEU A 246 -7.03 -0.08 -23.41
N ASP A 247 -6.93 -0.49 -24.68
CA ASP A 247 -7.91 -0.21 -25.72
C ASP A 247 -9.30 -0.80 -25.34
N PRO A 248 -10.38 0.00 -25.34
CA PRO A 248 -11.74 -0.48 -25.06
C PRO A 248 -12.18 -1.68 -25.92
N GLU A 249 -11.76 -1.76 -27.19
CA GLU A 249 -12.10 -2.89 -28.07
C GLU A 249 -11.35 -4.17 -27.70
N LEU A 250 -10.14 -4.05 -27.15
CA LEU A 250 -9.40 -5.17 -26.58
C LEU A 250 -10.08 -5.69 -25.31
N ILE A 251 -10.55 -4.77 -24.45
CA ILE A 251 -11.29 -5.14 -23.24
C ILE A 251 -12.57 -5.89 -23.62
N LYS A 252 -13.38 -5.38 -24.56
CA LYS A 252 -14.61 -6.05 -25.01
C LYS A 252 -14.37 -7.49 -25.49
N ARG A 253 -13.32 -7.72 -26.27
CA ARG A 253 -12.94 -9.05 -26.80
C ARG A 253 -12.35 -10.01 -25.76
N ALA A 254 -11.91 -9.51 -24.61
CA ALA A 254 -11.27 -10.35 -23.60
C ALA A 254 -12.21 -11.40 -23.00
N SER A 255 -11.72 -12.63 -22.86
CA SER A 255 -12.42 -13.78 -22.30
C SER A 255 -12.44 -13.76 -20.76
N ALA A 256 -11.40 -13.19 -20.12
CA ALA A 256 -11.29 -13.02 -18.67
C ALA A 256 -10.45 -11.78 -18.31
N VAL A 257 -10.46 -11.39 -17.03
CA VAL A 257 -9.65 -10.30 -16.50
C VAL A 257 -8.83 -10.71 -15.26
N ILE A 258 -7.58 -10.27 -15.18
CA ILE A 258 -6.72 -10.44 -14.00
C ILE A 258 -6.44 -9.08 -13.36
N PHE A 259 -6.82 -8.91 -12.10
CA PHE A 259 -6.44 -7.74 -11.31
C PHE A 259 -5.33 -8.14 -10.32
N ALA A 260 -4.14 -7.59 -10.52
CA ALA A 260 -2.95 -7.81 -9.70
C ALA A 260 -2.62 -6.54 -8.92
N HIS A 261 -3.26 -6.32 -7.77
CA HIS A 261 -3.24 -4.99 -7.15
C HIS A 261 -3.12 -4.99 -5.62
N ASP A 262 -2.31 -4.06 -5.12
CA ASP A 262 -2.17 -3.69 -3.71
C ASP A 262 -2.78 -2.29 -3.45
N LEU A 263 -3.16 -1.58 -4.53
CA LEU A 263 -3.95 -0.34 -4.52
C LEU A 263 -5.22 -0.53 -5.37
N PRO A 264 -6.36 0.11 -5.04
CA PRO A 264 -7.59 -0.09 -5.80
C PRO A 264 -7.46 0.24 -7.30
N VAL A 265 -7.84 -0.70 -8.16
CA VAL A 265 -7.87 -0.54 -9.62
C VAL A 265 -8.80 0.61 -10.02
N LYS A 266 -8.28 1.55 -10.82
CA LYS A 266 -9.06 2.64 -11.46
C LYS A 266 -9.72 2.10 -12.73
N GLY A 267 -10.95 2.54 -13.03
CA GLY A 267 -11.63 2.13 -14.26
C GLY A 267 -12.12 0.68 -14.27
N ARG A 268 -12.36 0.08 -13.09
CA ARG A 268 -12.72 -1.35 -12.97
C ARG A 268 -14.02 -1.69 -13.69
N GLU A 269 -14.95 -0.74 -13.75
CA GLU A 269 -16.24 -0.84 -14.43
C GLU A 269 -16.13 -1.16 -15.92
N ARG A 270 -15.02 -0.78 -16.59
CA ARG A 270 -14.76 -1.10 -18.00
C ARG A 270 -14.68 -2.61 -18.27
N PHE A 271 -14.43 -3.41 -17.23
CA PHE A 271 -14.27 -4.86 -17.30
C PHE A 271 -15.53 -5.62 -16.85
N ALA A 272 -16.65 -4.94 -16.62
CA ALA A 272 -17.91 -5.50 -16.15
C ALA A 272 -18.36 -6.76 -16.90
N GLY A 273 -18.87 -7.75 -16.15
CA GLY A 273 -19.41 -9.02 -16.66
C GLY A 273 -18.37 -10.10 -16.99
N LYS A 274 -17.07 -9.76 -17.03
CA LYS A 274 -16.00 -10.72 -17.35
C LYS A 274 -15.60 -11.55 -16.12
N PRO A 275 -15.28 -12.85 -16.28
CA PRO A 275 -14.67 -13.66 -15.22
C PRO A 275 -13.40 -12.98 -14.70
N VAL A 276 -13.22 -12.93 -13.38
CA VAL A 276 -12.15 -12.16 -12.73
C VAL A 276 -11.31 -13.02 -11.80
N ILE A 277 -9.99 -12.90 -11.94
CA ILE A 277 -9.01 -13.34 -10.95
C ILE A 277 -8.45 -12.09 -10.26
N ASP A 278 -8.66 -11.97 -8.94
CA ASP A 278 -8.30 -10.79 -8.16
C ASP A 278 -7.29 -11.17 -7.06
N VAL A 279 -6.07 -10.64 -7.18
CA VAL A 279 -4.92 -11.02 -6.33
C VAL A 279 -4.00 -9.82 -6.05
N GLY A 280 -3.13 -9.95 -5.06
CA GLY A 280 -2.08 -8.96 -4.80
C GLY A 280 -0.96 -8.98 -5.85
N VAL A 281 -0.25 -7.87 -5.99
CA VAL A 281 0.80 -7.69 -7.03
C VAL A 281 1.90 -8.75 -6.88
N LYS A 282 2.25 -9.09 -5.63
CA LYS A 282 3.29 -10.11 -5.34
C LYS A 282 2.92 -11.50 -5.88
N ALA A 283 1.64 -11.86 -5.89
CA ALA A 283 1.20 -13.14 -6.44
C ALA A 283 1.39 -13.17 -7.95
N ALA A 284 1.07 -12.07 -8.64
CA ALA A 284 1.32 -11.95 -10.08
C ALA A 284 2.81 -11.97 -10.43
N VAL A 285 3.67 -11.37 -9.61
CA VAL A 285 5.13 -11.45 -9.83
C VAL A 285 5.67 -12.87 -9.65
N ASN A 286 5.18 -13.61 -8.65
CA ASN A 286 5.77 -14.90 -8.27
C ASN A 286 5.13 -16.12 -8.95
N ASP A 287 3.86 -16.02 -9.35
CA ASP A 287 3.05 -17.15 -9.80
C ASP A 287 2.08 -16.75 -10.93
N ALA A 288 2.55 -15.92 -11.87
CA ALA A 288 1.77 -15.48 -13.03
C ALA A 288 1.17 -16.66 -13.82
N GLY A 289 1.93 -17.75 -13.97
CA GLY A 289 1.48 -18.94 -14.68
C GLY A 289 0.19 -19.52 -14.14
N SER A 290 0.14 -19.80 -12.83
CA SER A 290 -1.08 -20.33 -12.19
C SER A 290 -2.26 -19.36 -12.29
N LEU A 291 -1.99 -18.05 -12.25
CA LEU A 291 -3.04 -17.04 -12.36
C LEU A 291 -3.65 -16.98 -13.77
N VAL A 292 -2.82 -17.12 -14.80
CA VAL A 292 -3.29 -17.24 -16.18
C VAL A 292 -4.07 -18.54 -16.38
N ASP A 293 -3.61 -19.66 -15.82
CA ASP A 293 -4.35 -20.94 -15.86
C ASP A 293 -5.72 -20.85 -15.18
N LYS A 294 -5.78 -20.19 -14.01
CA LYS A 294 -7.05 -19.94 -13.31
C LYS A 294 -7.96 -19.03 -14.12
N ALA A 295 -7.42 -18.01 -14.77
CA ALA A 295 -8.19 -17.11 -15.60
C ALA A 295 -8.76 -17.83 -16.84
N LEU A 296 -8.00 -18.74 -17.44
CA LEU A 296 -8.46 -19.61 -18.53
C LEU A 296 -9.56 -20.56 -18.07
N ALA A 297 -9.37 -21.25 -16.93
CA ALA A 297 -10.38 -22.13 -16.36
C ALA A 297 -11.69 -21.39 -16.02
N ALA A 298 -11.59 -20.12 -15.62
CA ALA A 298 -12.73 -19.28 -15.29
C ALA A 298 -13.54 -18.81 -16.52
N VAL A 299 -13.01 -18.93 -17.75
CA VAL A 299 -13.73 -18.53 -18.98
C VAL A 299 -15.02 -19.35 -19.15
N ASP A 300 -14.91 -20.67 -18.94
CA ASP A 300 -16.00 -21.62 -19.20
C ASP A 300 -16.76 -22.04 -17.94
N ASP A 301 -16.38 -21.53 -16.76
CA ASP A 301 -17.03 -21.83 -15.48
C ASP A 301 -18.22 -20.88 -15.22
N PRO A 302 -19.48 -21.38 -15.18
CA PRO A 302 -20.65 -20.55 -14.88
C PRO A 302 -20.66 -19.99 -13.46
N SER A 303 -19.90 -20.59 -12.54
CA SER A 303 -19.80 -20.20 -11.13
C SER A 303 -18.62 -19.28 -10.83
N ALA A 304 -17.78 -18.98 -11.81
CA ALA A 304 -16.63 -18.10 -11.65
C ALA A 304 -17.06 -16.70 -11.19
N ALA A 305 -16.27 -16.11 -10.28
CA ALA A 305 -16.44 -14.73 -9.88
C ALA A 305 -16.33 -13.81 -11.12
N ARG A 306 -17.25 -12.86 -11.27
CA ARG A 306 -17.27 -11.90 -12.39
C ARG A 306 -17.16 -10.48 -11.89
N VAL A 307 -16.60 -9.59 -12.71
CA VAL A 307 -16.62 -8.16 -12.42
C VAL A 307 -18.07 -7.69 -12.37
N PRO A 308 -18.53 -7.07 -11.26
CA PRO A 308 -19.91 -6.62 -11.14
C PRO A 308 -20.28 -5.68 -12.28
N SER A 309 -21.31 -6.03 -13.06
CA SER A 309 -21.96 -5.09 -13.97
C SER A 309 -22.74 -4.10 -13.11
N GLY A 310 -22.33 -2.84 -13.11
CA GLY A 310 -23.15 -1.77 -12.57
C GLY A 310 -24.52 -1.84 -13.26
N GLY A 311 -25.55 -2.19 -12.49
CA GLY A 311 -26.92 -2.21 -12.99
C GLY A 311 -27.32 -0.79 -13.36
N GLY A 312 -27.61 -0.58 -14.64
CA GLY A 312 -28.14 0.69 -15.12
C GLY A 312 -29.55 0.94 -14.60
N SER A 313 -29.75 2.09 -13.98
CA SER A 313 -30.94 2.89 -14.19
C SER A 313 -30.48 4.22 -14.77
N SER A 314 -31.06 4.55 -15.90
CA SER A 314 -30.98 5.80 -16.65
C SER A 314 -30.86 7.05 -15.76
N GLU A 315 -29.75 7.78 -15.89
CA GLU A 315 -29.67 9.24 -15.71
C GLU A 315 -28.30 9.74 -16.22
N GLU A 316 -28.28 10.23 -17.46
CA GLU A 316 -27.12 10.79 -18.19
C GLU A 316 -26.64 12.16 -17.63
N SER A 317 -26.74 12.36 -16.32
CA SER A 317 -26.30 13.59 -15.64
C SER A 317 -25.51 13.38 -14.34
N GLU A 318 -25.27 12.14 -13.89
CA GLU A 318 -24.60 11.86 -12.59
C GLU A 318 -23.19 11.21 -12.68
N GLU A 319 -22.69 10.81 -13.85
CA GLU A 319 -21.38 10.13 -13.98
C GLU A 319 -20.19 10.98 -13.53
N GLY A 320 -20.27 12.30 -13.71
CA GLY A 320 -19.27 13.22 -13.19
C GLY A 320 -19.22 13.24 -11.66
N SER A 321 -20.39 13.15 -11.01
CA SER A 321 -20.53 13.24 -9.55
C SER A 321 -20.09 11.97 -8.81
N GLU A 322 -20.42 10.79 -9.34
CA GLU A 322 -20.06 9.53 -8.68
C GLU A 322 -18.54 9.30 -8.65
N HIS A 323 -17.82 9.67 -9.71
CA HIS A 323 -16.38 9.42 -9.80
C HIS A 323 -15.56 10.30 -8.83
N TRP A 324 -15.91 11.58 -8.67
CA TRP A 324 -15.21 12.45 -7.72
C TRP A 324 -15.55 12.11 -6.27
N ALA A 325 -16.81 11.76 -5.98
CA ALA A 325 -17.23 11.39 -4.62
C ALA A 325 -16.55 10.11 -4.15
N ARG A 326 -16.50 9.07 -4.99
CA ARG A 326 -15.78 7.81 -4.71
C ARG A 326 -14.28 8.04 -4.57
N ARG A 327 -13.69 8.92 -5.41
CA ARG A 327 -12.27 9.30 -5.29
C ARG A 327 -12.00 9.99 -3.96
N LEU A 328 -12.80 10.98 -3.59
CA LEU A 328 -12.67 11.70 -2.32
C LEU A 328 -12.82 10.75 -1.13
N GLN A 329 -13.86 9.91 -1.13
CA GLN A 329 -14.08 8.91 -0.09
C GLN A 329 -12.86 8.00 0.07
N ARG A 330 -12.32 7.48 -1.03
CA ARG A 330 -11.13 6.62 -1.02
C ARG A 330 -9.93 7.35 -0.43
N SER A 331 -9.68 8.59 -0.83
CA SER A 331 -8.57 9.39 -0.30
C SER A 331 -8.74 9.72 1.19
N VAL A 332 -9.97 10.00 1.64
CA VAL A 332 -10.28 10.16 3.06
C VAL A 332 -9.98 8.87 3.82
N MET A 333 -10.44 7.72 3.32
CA MET A 333 -10.15 6.42 3.94
C MET A 333 -8.65 6.08 3.94
N THR A 334 -7.90 6.49 2.91
CA THR A 334 -6.43 6.41 2.89
C THR A 334 -5.86 7.22 4.05
N GLY A 335 -6.28 8.48 4.19
CA GLY A 335 -5.94 9.34 5.32
C GLY A 335 -6.12 8.67 6.68
N VAL A 336 -7.33 8.18 6.94
CA VAL A 336 -7.66 7.47 8.19
C VAL A 336 -6.75 6.26 8.40
N SER A 337 -6.58 5.43 7.38
CA SER A 337 -5.84 4.18 7.50
C SER A 337 -4.36 4.42 7.81
N TYR A 338 -3.73 5.42 7.20
CA TYR A 338 -2.33 5.76 7.47
C TYR A 338 -2.14 6.59 8.75
N MET A 339 -3.20 7.18 9.29
CA MET A 339 -3.19 7.83 10.61
C MET A 339 -3.19 6.80 11.76
N ILE A 340 -3.87 5.65 11.59
CA ILE A 340 -4.05 4.62 12.63
C ILE A 340 -2.75 4.22 13.35
N PRO A 341 -1.62 3.94 12.66
CA PRO A 341 -0.38 3.55 13.34
C PRO A 341 0.14 4.60 14.34
N PHE A 342 -0.05 5.90 14.05
CA PHE A 342 0.34 6.98 14.96
C PHE A 342 -0.51 6.97 16.23
N VAL A 343 -1.81 6.76 16.09
CA VAL A 343 -2.72 6.70 17.24
C VAL A 343 -2.44 5.45 18.08
N ALA A 344 -2.19 4.30 17.43
CA ALA A 344 -1.89 3.05 18.12
C ALA A 344 -0.57 3.15 18.91
N ALA A 345 0.51 3.62 18.27
CA ALA A 345 1.78 3.85 18.94
C ALA A 345 1.66 4.90 20.04
N GLY A 346 1.03 6.04 19.75
CA GLY A 346 0.89 7.16 20.67
C GLY A 346 0.06 6.83 21.92
N GLY A 347 -1.17 6.35 21.71
CA GLY A 347 -2.09 6.01 22.80
C GLY A 347 -1.57 4.88 23.69
N LEU A 348 -0.91 3.86 23.12
CA LEU A 348 -0.34 2.76 23.91
C LEU A 348 0.87 3.23 24.73
N LEU A 349 1.75 4.04 24.15
CA LEU A 349 2.90 4.61 24.85
C LEU A 349 2.47 5.55 25.98
N ILE A 350 1.44 6.39 25.77
CA ILE A 350 0.84 7.21 26.82
C ILE A 350 0.31 6.33 27.95
N ALA A 351 -0.42 5.26 27.62
CA ALA A 351 -1.00 4.37 28.60
C ALA A 351 0.06 3.59 29.41
N LEU A 352 1.13 3.11 28.76
CA LEU A 352 2.29 2.53 29.44
C LEU A 352 3.02 3.58 30.30
N GLY A 353 3.08 4.82 29.82
CA GLY A 353 3.58 5.95 30.60
C GLY A 353 2.83 6.13 31.90
N PHE A 354 1.49 6.14 31.87
CA PHE A 354 0.66 6.19 33.07
C PHE A 354 0.81 4.96 33.97
N LEU A 355 0.95 3.77 33.39
CA LEU A 355 1.14 2.54 34.15
C LEU A 355 2.43 2.60 34.99
N LEU A 356 3.52 3.16 34.45
CA LEU A 356 4.82 3.19 35.10
C LEU A 356 5.07 4.45 35.94
N ALA A 357 4.63 5.62 35.47
CA ALA A 357 4.87 6.92 36.11
C ALA A 357 3.69 7.43 36.96
N GLY A 358 2.54 6.78 36.91
CA GLY A 358 1.30 7.30 37.51
C GLY A 358 0.63 8.38 36.65
N TYR A 359 -0.59 8.74 37.00
CA TYR A 359 -1.37 9.73 36.23
C TYR A 359 -0.85 11.17 36.39
N ASP A 360 -0.14 11.45 37.47
CA ASP A 360 0.37 12.79 37.81
C ASP A 360 1.44 13.28 36.80
N VAL A 361 2.02 12.36 36.02
CA VAL A 361 2.96 12.70 34.94
C VAL A 361 2.35 13.63 33.90
N ALA A 362 1.03 13.59 33.70
CA ALA A 362 0.31 14.50 32.82
C ALA A 362 0.33 15.96 33.32
N ASN A 363 0.52 16.19 34.62
CA ASN A 363 0.66 17.56 35.15
C ASN A 363 2.13 17.99 35.22
N LEU A 364 3.05 17.02 35.29
CA LEU A 364 4.48 17.24 35.40
C LEU A 364 5.09 17.71 34.07
N TYR A 365 4.75 17.05 32.95
CA TYR A 365 5.45 17.23 31.68
C TYR A 365 5.30 18.62 31.05
N GLU A 366 4.23 19.35 31.36
CA GLU A 366 4.01 20.72 30.85
C GLU A 366 4.86 21.75 31.58
N LYS A 367 5.29 21.42 32.81
CA LYS A 367 5.88 22.36 33.76
C LYS A 367 7.37 22.10 34.01
N ILE A 368 7.79 20.85 33.94
CA ILE A 368 9.18 20.44 34.16
C ILE A 368 9.70 19.77 32.88
N SER A 369 10.92 20.08 32.48
CA SER A 369 11.56 19.40 31.35
C SER A 369 12.17 18.07 31.79
N ILE A 370 11.93 17.01 31.03
CA ILE A 370 12.59 15.71 31.27
C ILE A 370 14.11 15.78 31.02
N SER A 371 14.57 16.78 30.25
CA SER A 371 15.99 16.92 29.84
C SER A 371 16.96 17.11 31.01
N ASP A 372 16.45 17.53 32.18
CA ASP A 372 17.26 17.71 33.38
C ASP A 372 17.60 16.37 34.07
N TYR A 373 16.99 15.28 33.60
CA TYR A 373 17.13 13.93 34.12
C TYR A 373 17.78 12.99 33.11
N SER A 374 18.41 11.95 33.62
CA SER A 374 19.00 10.88 32.81
C SER A 374 18.99 9.56 33.57
N LEU A 375 19.41 8.47 32.92
CA LEU A 375 19.60 7.18 33.60
C LEU A 375 20.59 7.24 34.77
N TRP A 376 21.43 8.29 34.82
CA TRP A 376 22.43 8.52 35.86
C TRP A 376 22.04 9.66 36.82
N ASN A 377 20.95 10.38 36.54
CA ASN A 377 20.38 11.43 37.38
C ASN A 377 18.86 11.28 37.37
N LEU A 378 18.35 10.38 38.21
CA LEU A 378 16.94 10.00 38.20
C LEU A 378 16.08 11.04 38.94
N PRO A 379 14.83 11.26 38.48
CA PRO A 379 13.93 12.21 39.09
C PRO A 379 13.45 11.76 40.47
N GLY A 380 13.27 12.74 41.37
CA GLY A 380 12.58 12.54 42.66
C GLY A 380 11.06 12.45 42.49
N ASN A 381 10.33 12.53 43.61
CA ASN A 381 8.86 12.61 43.65
C ASN A 381 8.32 14.04 43.86
N GLU A 382 9.18 15.00 44.17
CA GLU A 382 8.83 16.41 44.35
C GLU A 382 9.62 17.28 43.38
N PHE A 383 8.90 18.17 42.71
CA PHE A 383 9.44 19.09 41.71
C PHE A 383 9.03 20.50 42.05
N VAL A 384 9.95 21.45 41.94
CA VAL A 384 9.65 22.87 42.12
C VAL A 384 9.53 23.50 40.75
N HIS A 385 8.34 23.99 40.40
CA HIS A 385 8.10 24.75 39.19
C HIS A 385 8.09 26.24 39.52
N GLU A 386 8.96 27.00 38.85
CA GLU A 386 9.02 28.45 38.97
C GLU A 386 7.97 29.10 38.08
N ILE A 387 7.05 29.84 38.67
CA ILE A 387 6.06 30.63 37.93
C ILE A 387 6.75 31.91 37.51
N LYS A 388 6.94 32.10 36.21
CA LYS A 388 7.61 33.28 35.64
C LYS A 388 6.62 34.24 34.98
N ASN A 389 6.91 35.54 35.06
CA ASN A 389 6.15 36.54 34.32
C ASN A 389 6.60 36.66 32.85
N SER A 390 5.96 37.51 32.06
CA SER A 390 6.32 37.73 30.64
C SER A 390 7.75 38.27 30.41
N ALA A 391 8.44 38.72 31.46
CA ALA A 391 9.83 39.15 31.44
C ALA A 391 10.81 38.07 31.96
N ASP A 392 10.34 36.83 32.12
CA ASP A 392 11.07 35.66 32.60
C ASP A 392 11.57 35.75 34.06
N ASN A 393 11.02 36.69 34.84
CA ASN A 393 11.32 36.80 36.27
C ASN A 393 10.41 35.86 37.07
N VAL A 394 10.98 35.14 38.03
CA VAL A 394 10.23 34.28 38.98
C VAL A 394 9.35 35.14 39.87
N VAL A 395 8.03 34.95 39.77
CA VAL A 395 7.00 35.64 40.56
C VAL A 395 6.32 34.73 41.58
N GLY A 396 6.62 33.43 41.56
CA GLY A 396 6.17 32.45 42.54
C GLY A 396 6.76 31.08 42.28
N THR A 397 6.56 30.15 43.20
CA THR A 397 6.93 28.74 43.04
C THR A 397 5.75 27.86 43.43
N GLU A 398 5.56 26.77 42.68
CA GLU A 398 4.63 25.70 43.04
C GLU A 398 5.39 24.39 43.15
N THR A 399 5.07 23.60 44.19
CA THR A 399 5.61 22.26 44.35
C THR A 399 4.65 21.26 43.73
N ILE A 400 5.14 20.46 42.79
CA ILE A 400 4.41 19.37 42.15
C ILE A 400 4.91 18.07 42.77
N THR A 401 4.01 17.36 43.43
CA THR A 401 4.30 16.03 43.96
C THR A 401 3.66 14.98 43.06
N VAL A 402 4.41 13.94 42.72
CA VAL A 402 3.95 12.82 41.89
C VAL A 402 4.05 11.51 42.68
N SER A 403 3.18 10.56 42.34
CA SER A 403 3.06 9.27 43.03
C SER A 403 4.23 8.31 42.84
N GLN A 404 5.05 8.49 41.81
CA GLN A 404 6.20 7.64 41.49
C GLN A 404 7.51 8.44 41.54
N SER A 405 8.65 7.77 41.64
CA SER A 405 9.97 8.40 41.56
C SER A 405 11.01 7.48 40.93
N GLY A 406 12.21 8.00 40.69
CA GLY A 406 13.34 7.21 40.23
C GLY A 406 13.16 6.68 38.82
N LEU A 407 13.57 5.44 38.59
CA LEU A 407 13.61 4.83 37.26
C LEU A 407 12.23 4.61 36.65
N LEU A 408 11.23 4.21 37.46
CA LEU A 408 9.86 3.98 36.99
C LEU A 408 9.22 5.27 36.50
N LEU A 409 9.38 6.36 37.26
CA LEU A 409 8.94 7.69 36.83
C LEU A 409 9.67 8.11 35.54
N TYR A 410 11.00 7.96 35.48
CA TYR A 410 11.76 8.36 34.30
C TYR A 410 11.38 7.61 33.02
N ILE A 411 11.25 6.28 33.10
CA ILE A 411 10.82 5.46 31.95
C ILE A 411 9.37 5.79 31.58
N GLY A 412 8.46 5.82 32.56
CA GLY A 412 7.04 6.13 32.30
C GLY A 412 6.85 7.52 31.71
N TRP A 413 7.59 8.52 32.20
CA TRP A 413 7.58 9.87 31.65
C TRP A 413 8.13 9.92 30.22
N THR A 414 9.22 9.19 29.94
CA THR A 414 9.76 9.07 28.59
C THR A 414 8.74 8.46 27.63
N LEU A 415 8.08 7.36 28.02
CA LEU A 415 7.03 6.73 27.22
C LEU A 415 5.84 7.67 27.01
N PHE A 416 5.43 8.39 28.04
CA PHE A 416 4.37 9.39 27.94
C PHE A 416 4.71 10.48 26.91
N LEU A 417 5.93 11.04 26.95
CA LEU A 417 6.38 12.06 26.00
C LEU A 417 6.49 11.54 24.57
N LEU A 418 7.03 10.32 24.37
CA LEU A 418 7.05 9.68 23.05
C LEU A 418 5.63 9.47 22.52
N GLY A 419 4.72 9.07 23.41
CA GLY A 419 3.32 8.90 23.07
C GLY A 419 2.64 10.21 22.69
N GLN A 420 2.89 11.29 23.43
CA GLN A 420 2.43 12.65 23.09
C GLN A 420 2.98 13.11 21.73
N ALA A 421 4.27 12.89 21.47
CA ALA A 421 4.89 13.20 20.19
C ALA A 421 4.20 12.45 19.04
N ALA A 422 3.95 11.15 19.19
CA ALA A 422 3.22 10.36 18.19
C ALA A 422 1.77 10.85 17.99
N MET A 423 1.06 11.19 19.07
CA MET A 423 -0.29 11.76 19.00
C MET A 423 -0.33 13.12 18.29
N SER A 424 0.74 13.93 18.40
CA SER A 424 0.82 15.23 17.70
C SER A 424 0.82 15.10 16.17
N PHE A 425 1.23 13.94 15.64
CA PHE A 425 1.19 13.64 14.21
C PHE A 425 -0.18 13.16 13.72
N LEU A 426 -1.18 12.98 14.58
CA LEU A 426 -2.50 12.47 14.20
C LEU A 426 -3.15 13.30 13.09
N VAL A 427 -3.33 14.60 13.33
CA VAL A 427 -3.96 15.52 12.36
C VAL A 427 -3.06 15.77 11.14
N PRO A 428 -1.74 16.00 11.28
CA PRO A 428 -0.80 16.06 10.16
C PRO A 428 -0.80 14.82 9.26
N ALA A 429 -0.77 13.62 9.83
CA ALA A 429 -0.78 12.37 9.07
C ALA A 429 -2.11 12.19 8.33
N LEU A 430 -3.24 12.44 9.00
CA LEU A 430 -4.55 12.41 8.37
C LEU A 430 -4.58 13.33 7.13
N ALA A 431 -4.24 14.61 7.30
CA ALA A 431 -4.26 15.59 6.21
C ALA A 431 -3.27 15.26 5.08
N GLY A 432 -2.06 14.83 5.45
CA GLY A 432 -1.00 14.43 4.52
C GLY A 432 -1.40 13.25 3.65
N TYR A 433 -1.96 12.20 4.25
CA TYR A 433 -2.35 11.00 3.51
C TYR A 433 -3.68 11.15 2.75
N ILE A 434 -4.57 12.06 3.15
CA ILE A 434 -5.69 12.51 2.31
C ILE A 434 -5.17 13.17 1.04
N SER A 435 -4.29 14.16 1.21
CA SER A 435 -3.69 14.89 0.10
C SER A 435 -2.92 13.95 -0.83
N PHE A 436 -2.16 13.00 -0.27
CA PHE A 436 -1.52 11.92 -1.02
C PHE A 436 -2.52 11.06 -1.79
N GLY A 437 -3.64 10.67 -1.16
CA GLY A 437 -4.67 9.89 -1.84
C GLY A 437 -5.30 10.62 -3.03
N LEU A 438 -5.26 11.96 -3.05
CA LEU A 438 -5.80 12.78 -4.13
C LEU A 438 -4.75 13.13 -5.20
N ALA A 439 -3.53 13.50 -4.80
CA ALA A 439 -2.49 14.07 -5.68
C ALA A 439 -1.23 13.21 -5.83
N GLY A 440 -1.13 12.08 -5.12
CA GLY A 440 0.08 11.26 -5.06
C GLY A 440 1.20 11.91 -4.22
N ARG A 441 2.44 11.46 -4.44
CA ARG A 441 3.62 11.88 -3.65
C ARG A 441 3.80 13.40 -3.51
N PRO A 442 3.58 14.23 -4.57
CA PRO A 442 3.73 15.69 -4.46
C PRO A 442 2.77 16.34 -3.45
N GLY A 443 1.65 15.70 -3.15
CA GLY A 443 0.67 16.19 -2.18
C GLY A 443 1.03 15.94 -0.72
N ILE A 444 2.03 15.10 -0.41
CA ILE A 444 2.36 14.69 0.96
C ILE A 444 2.77 15.90 1.80
N ALA A 445 3.85 16.59 1.40
CA ALA A 445 4.38 17.72 2.16
C ALA A 445 3.32 18.82 2.42
N PRO A 446 2.63 19.38 1.41
CA PRO A 446 1.63 20.40 1.67
C PRO A 446 0.47 19.88 2.52
N GLY A 447 0.04 18.62 2.36
CA GLY A 447 -1.01 18.02 3.20
C GLY A 447 -0.60 17.93 4.68
N PHE A 448 0.62 17.47 4.98
CA PHE A 448 1.14 17.44 6.34
C PHE A 448 1.20 18.84 6.95
N VAL A 449 1.69 19.83 6.19
CA VAL A 449 1.71 21.23 6.64
C VAL A 449 0.30 21.73 6.93
N MET A 450 -0.69 21.42 6.09
CA MET A 450 -2.08 21.82 6.35
C MET A 450 -2.67 21.18 7.61
N GLY A 451 -2.29 19.94 7.93
CA GLY A 451 -2.70 19.33 9.19
C GLY A 451 -2.05 19.99 10.41
N VAL A 452 -0.79 20.42 10.32
CA VAL A 452 -0.15 21.23 11.37
C VAL A 452 -0.85 22.59 11.52
N VAL A 453 -1.11 23.26 10.41
CA VAL A 453 -1.84 24.55 10.40
C VAL A 453 -3.22 24.40 11.01
N ALA A 454 -3.94 23.32 10.71
CA ALA A 454 -5.25 23.04 11.28
C ALA A 454 -5.25 22.97 12.81
N VAL A 455 -4.22 22.35 13.41
CA VAL A 455 -4.04 22.33 14.87
C VAL A 455 -3.72 23.74 15.38
N GLN A 456 -2.79 24.45 14.73
CA GLN A 456 -2.35 25.79 15.14
C GLN A 456 -3.48 26.84 15.12
N VAL A 457 -4.38 26.78 14.15
CA VAL A 457 -5.53 27.69 14.07
C VAL A 457 -6.70 27.27 14.99
N GLY A 458 -6.58 26.17 15.72
CA GLY A 458 -7.62 25.64 16.61
C GLY A 458 -8.75 24.91 15.88
N ALA A 459 -8.56 24.56 14.61
CA ALA A 459 -9.52 23.80 13.80
C ALA A 459 -9.40 22.28 13.96
N GLY A 460 -8.40 21.79 14.69
CA GLY A 460 -8.24 20.39 15.07
C GLY A 460 -8.34 19.43 13.89
N PHE A 461 -8.97 18.26 14.11
CA PHE A 461 -9.10 17.25 13.05
C PHE A 461 -10.02 17.67 11.89
N ILE A 462 -11.05 18.50 12.13
CA ILE A 462 -11.93 19.00 11.04
C ILE A 462 -11.11 19.88 10.10
N GLY A 463 -10.26 20.75 10.66
CA GLY A 463 -9.32 21.53 9.88
C GLY A 463 -8.32 20.65 9.13
N GLY A 464 -7.87 19.54 9.72
CA GLY A 464 -6.98 18.60 9.03
C GLY A 464 -7.65 17.90 7.86
N LEU A 465 -8.91 17.49 8.01
CA LEU A 465 -9.73 16.93 6.93
C LEU A 465 -9.91 17.93 5.80
N VAL A 466 -10.38 19.14 6.10
CA VAL A 466 -10.60 20.21 5.10
C VAL A 466 -9.29 20.62 4.45
N GLY A 467 -8.24 20.88 5.24
CA GLY A 467 -6.93 21.28 4.76
C GLY A 467 -6.25 20.21 3.90
N GLY A 468 -6.35 18.93 4.26
CA GLY A 468 -5.84 17.81 3.47
C GLY A 468 -6.57 17.65 2.14
N ILE A 469 -7.90 17.81 2.12
CA ILE A 469 -8.71 17.77 0.90
C ILE A 469 -8.35 18.94 -0.02
N LEU A 470 -8.27 20.17 0.51
CA LEU A 470 -7.90 21.36 -0.27
C LEU A 470 -6.49 21.25 -0.83
N ALA A 471 -5.51 20.81 -0.01
CA ALA A 471 -4.16 20.55 -0.45
C ALA A 471 -4.11 19.50 -1.56
N GLY A 472 -4.85 18.39 -1.41
CA GLY A 472 -4.91 17.32 -2.39
C GLY A 472 -5.49 17.79 -3.73
N TYR A 473 -6.61 18.51 -3.72
CA TYR A 473 -7.19 19.02 -4.97
C TYR A 473 -6.30 20.05 -5.65
N PHE A 474 -5.73 20.99 -4.89
CA PHE A 474 -4.87 22.02 -5.46
C PHE A 474 -3.55 21.45 -5.99
N ALA A 475 -2.94 20.50 -5.27
CA ALA A 475 -1.75 19.78 -5.73
C ALA A 475 -2.04 18.96 -6.99
N ALA A 476 -3.18 18.27 -7.05
CA ALA A 476 -3.61 17.52 -8.24
C ALA A 476 -3.87 18.46 -9.43
N TRP A 477 -4.42 19.64 -9.18
CA TRP A 477 -4.62 20.66 -10.21
C TRP A 477 -3.29 21.15 -10.79
N LEU A 478 -2.31 21.50 -9.94
CA LEU A 478 -0.97 21.87 -10.43
C LEU A 478 -0.29 20.72 -11.18
N ALA A 479 -0.44 19.48 -10.72
CA ALA A 479 0.12 18.31 -11.38
C ALA A 479 -0.46 18.08 -12.78
N GLY A 480 -1.70 18.51 -13.02
CA GLY A 480 -2.37 18.43 -14.33
C GLY A 480 -1.95 19.51 -15.33
N LEU A 481 -1.13 20.50 -14.94
CA LEU A 481 -0.71 21.57 -15.83
C LEU A 481 0.37 21.09 -16.82
N ASN A 482 0.22 21.44 -18.09
CA ASN A 482 1.20 21.15 -19.13
C ASN A 482 2.45 22.03 -18.96
N ALA A 483 3.43 21.54 -18.20
CA ALA A 483 4.69 22.25 -17.96
C ALA A 483 5.70 22.05 -19.11
N PRO A 484 6.47 23.10 -19.48
CA PRO A 484 7.54 22.99 -20.46
C PRO A 484 8.65 22.03 -19.97
N ALA A 485 9.41 21.46 -20.91
CA ALA A 485 10.37 20.38 -20.65
C ALA A 485 11.35 20.65 -19.50
N TRP A 486 11.84 21.88 -19.40
CA TRP A 486 12.78 22.31 -18.37
C TRP A 486 12.16 22.38 -16.96
N LEU A 487 10.84 22.55 -16.86
CA LEU A 487 10.12 22.70 -15.58
C LEU A 487 9.53 21.37 -15.08
N ARG A 488 9.34 20.38 -15.97
CA ARG A 488 8.70 19.09 -15.63
C ARG A 488 9.32 18.38 -14.44
N GLY A 489 10.65 18.39 -14.31
CA GLY A 489 11.35 17.78 -13.17
C GLY A 489 11.17 18.53 -11.85
N LEU A 490 10.98 19.85 -11.91
CA LEU A 490 10.79 20.70 -10.72
C LEU A 490 9.34 20.72 -10.22
N MET A 491 8.37 20.34 -11.07
CA MET A 491 6.95 20.32 -10.71
C MET A 491 6.67 19.52 -9.42
N PRO A 492 7.00 18.22 -9.31
CA PRO A 492 6.69 17.43 -8.12
C PRO A 492 7.57 17.74 -6.91
N VAL A 493 8.76 18.32 -7.11
CA VAL A 493 9.75 18.53 -6.03
C VAL A 493 9.60 19.90 -5.38
N VAL A 494 9.38 20.95 -6.18
CA VAL A 494 9.39 22.34 -5.70
C VAL A 494 8.06 23.02 -5.97
N VAL A 495 7.58 23.03 -7.21
CA VAL A 495 6.45 23.89 -7.61
C VAL A 495 5.15 23.45 -6.94
N ILE A 496 4.81 22.16 -6.99
CA ILE A 496 3.59 21.63 -6.37
C ILE A 496 3.64 21.78 -4.84
N PRO A 497 4.69 21.33 -4.12
CA PRO A 497 4.75 21.49 -2.67
C PRO A 497 4.71 22.96 -2.23
N LEU A 498 5.49 23.84 -2.86
CA LEU A 498 5.56 25.26 -2.51
C LEU A 498 4.24 25.97 -2.82
N GLY A 499 3.75 25.84 -4.06
CA GLY A 499 2.53 26.50 -4.51
C GLY A 499 1.31 26.06 -3.71
N THR A 500 1.18 24.77 -3.44
CA THR A 500 0.08 24.23 -2.63
C THR A 500 0.16 24.72 -1.20
N THR A 501 1.33 24.66 -0.57
CA THR A 501 1.50 25.14 0.81
C THR A 501 1.20 26.62 0.94
N LEU A 502 1.67 27.43 -0.01
CA LEU A 502 1.44 28.88 -0.02
C LEU A 502 -0.05 29.20 -0.17
N VAL A 503 -0.70 28.65 -1.19
CA VAL A 503 -2.10 29.00 -1.51
C VAL A 503 -3.05 28.42 -0.48
N VAL A 504 -2.96 27.12 -0.19
CA VAL A 504 -3.88 26.48 0.76
C VAL A 504 -3.59 26.95 2.18
N GLY A 505 -2.31 27.16 2.53
CA GLY A 505 -1.94 27.76 3.81
C GLY A 505 -2.51 29.17 3.98
N ALA A 506 -2.44 30.02 2.94
CA ALA A 506 -3.06 31.34 2.97
C ALA A 506 -4.60 31.24 3.14
N VAL A 507 -5.26 30.31 2.43
CA VAL A 507 -6.70 30.08 2.61
C VAL A 507 -7.03 29.65 4.04
N MET A 508 -6.24 28.72 4.61
CA MET A 508 -6.42 28.25 5.99
C MET A 508 -6.20 29.37 7.01
N TYR A 509 -5.15 30.19 6.88
CA TYR A 509 -4.87 31.26 7.84
C TYR A 509 -5.78 32.48 7.69
N LEU A 510 -6.05 32.91 6.46
CA LEU A 510 -6.71 34.19 6.18
C LEU A 510 -8.23 34.06 6.10
N VAL A 511 -8.75 32.89 5.73
CA VAL A 511 -10.19 32.71 5.44
C VAL A 511 -10.82 31.66 6.34
N LEU A 512 -10.30 30.42 6.34
CA LEU A 512 -11.01 29.27 6.92
C LEU A 512 -10.69 29.00 8.39
N GLY A 513 -9.56 29.47 8.92
CA GLY A 513 -9.08 29.12 10.26
C GLY A 513 -10.08 29.48 11.36
N ARG A 514 -10.54 30.74 11.39
CA ARG A 514 -11.53 31.19 12.40
C ARG A 514 -12.88 30.48 12.28
N PRO A 515 -13.51 30.37 11.08
CA PRO A 515 -14.75 29.60 10.92
C PRO A 515 -14.62 28.14 11.37
N LEU A 516 -13.53 27.46 10.99
CA LEU A 516 -13.32 26.05 11.34
C LEU A 516 -13.04 25.87 12.84
N ALA A 517 -12.30 26.80 13.45
CA ALA A 517 -12.09 26.81 14.90
C ALA A 517 -13.42 27.04 15.65
N ALA A 518 -14.26 27.97 15.20
CA ALA A 518 -15.58 28.20 15.78
C ALA A 518 -16.48 26.96 15.66
N LEU A 519 -16.43 26.26 14.51
CA LEU A 519 -17.12 24.98 14.32
C LEU A 519 -16.61 23.91 15.30
N MET A 520 -15.29 23.79 15.46
CA MET A 520 -14.69 22.86 16.43
C MET A 520 -15.08 23.18 17.87
N THR A 521 -15.04 24.45 18.28
CA THR A 521 -15.48 24.86 19.62
C THR A 521 -16.96 24.57 19.82
N GLY A 522 -17.80 24.82 18.82
CA GLY A 522 -19.21 24.47 18.84
C GLY A 522 -19.43 22.96 19.01
N LEU A 523 -18.68 22.14 18.27
CA LEU A 523 -18.72 20.69 18.40
C LEU A 523 -18.26 20.24 19.79
N LYS A 524 -17.16 20.79 20.32
CA LYS A 524 -16.66 20.51 21.67
C LYS A 524 -17.74 20.80 22.71
N HIS A 525 -18.31 22.01 22.70
CA HIS A 525 -19.39 22.38 23.62
C HIS A 525 -20.62 21.46 23.48
N GLY A 526 -21.00 21.10 22.25
CA GLY A 526 -22.08 20.16 21.99
C GLY A 526 -21.81 18.79 22.63
N LEU A 527 -20.63 18.21 22.39
CA LEU A 527 -20.25 16.91 22.94
C LEU A 527 -20.11 16.93 24.46
N THR A 528 -19.50 17.97 25.02
CA THR A 528 -19.41 18.12 26.49
C THR A 528 -20.79 18.29 27.12
N SER A 529 -21.69 19.04 26.48
CA SER A 529 -23.08 19.17 26.93
C SER A 529 -23.87 17.87 26.81
N MET A 530 -23.57 17.03 25.81
CA MET A 530 -24.22 15.74 25.64
C MET A 530 -23.71 14.72 26.66
N SER A 531 -22.38 14.64 26.86
CA SER A 531 -21.73 13.76 27.85
C SER A 531 -22.11 14.12 29.29
N GLY A 532 -22.20 15.41 29.62
CA GLY A 532 -22.66 15.88 30.94
C GLY A 532 -24.19 15.91 31.14
N GLY A 533 -24.98 15.62 30.09
CA GLY A 533 -26.44 15.67 30.11
C GLY A 533 -27.10 14.31 29.84
N GLY A 534 -28.43 14.25 29.84
CA GLY A 534 -29.19 13.01 29.60
C GLY A 534 -29.13 12.46 28.15
N SER A 535 -28.39 13.10 27.24
CA SER A 535 -28.29 12.72 25.82
C SER A 535 -27.01 11.94 25.45
N ALA A 536 -26.10 11.74 26.40
CA ALA A 536 -24.90 10.90 26.25
C ALA A 536 -25.23 9.50 25.72
N VAL A 537 -26.30 8.92 26.23
CA VAL A 537 -26.79 7.58 25.85
C VAL A 537 -27.18 7.53 24.37
N LEU A 538 -27.81 8.60 23.85
CA LEU A 538 -28.21 8.67 22.43
C LEU A 538 -26.98 8.73 21.52
N LEU A 539 -25.95 9.50 21.87
CA LEU A 539 -24.69 9.51 21.15
C LEU A 539 -24.05 8.10 21.16
N GLY A 540 -24.06 7.45 22.32
CA GLY A 540 -23.61 6.06 22.47
C GLY A 540 -24.31 5.10 21.53
N ILE A 541 -25.65 5.18 21.45
CA ILE A 541 -26.46 4.38 20.53
C ILE A 541 -26.03 4.60 19.08
N ILE A 542 -25.90 5.86 18.65
CA ILE A 542 -25.52 6.20 17.27
C ILE A 542 -24.13 5.64 16.93
N LEU A 543 -23.14 5.86 17.80
CA LEU A 543 -21.78 5.35 17.59
C LEU A 543 -21.74 3.81 17.58
N GLY A 544 -22.52 3.17 18.47
CA GLY A 544 -22.66 1.72 18.50
C GLY A 544 -23.29 1.13 17.24
N LEU A 545 -24.32 1.78 16.71
CA LEU A 545 -24.94 1.42 15.43
C LEU A 545 -23.94 1.54 14.27
N MET A 546 -23.23 2.66 14.19
CA MET A 546 -22.25 2.91 13.13
C MET A 546 -21.11 1.89 13.15
N MET A 547 -20.56 1.58 14.33
CA MET A 547 -19.48 0.60 14.46
C MET A 547 -19.88 -0.81 14.01
N CYS A 548 -21.13 -1.20 14.22
CA CYS A 548 -21.59 -2.54 13.90
C CYS A 548 -22.28 -2.67 12.53
N PHE A 549 -22.38 -1.59 11.75
CA PHE A 549 -23.12 -1.56 10.49
C PHE A 549 -22.44 -2.35 9.37
N ASP A 550 -21.15 -2.09 9.11
CA ASP A 550 -20.40 -2.67 7.99
C ASP A 550 -19.07 -3.33 8.40
N LEU A 551 -18.88 -3.57 9.70
CA LEU A 551 -17.85 -4.47 10.26
C LEU A 551 -16.42 -4.21 9.73
N GLY A 552 -16.03 -2.94 9.67
CA GLY A 552 -14.74 -2.47 9.14
C GLY A 552 -14.87 -1.71 7.80
N GLY A 553 -16.09 -1.54 7.30
CA GLY A 553 -16.40 -0.70 6.14
C GLY A 553 -16.37 0.81 6.44
N PRO A 554 -16.82 1.64 5.48
CA PRO A 554 -16.76 3.10 5.59
C PRO A 554 -17.48 3.72 6.80
N ILE A 555 -18.63 3.17 7.22
CA ILE A 555 -19.42 3.73 8.34
C ILE A 555 -18.76 3.40 9.68
N ASN A 556 -18.30 2.16 9.86
CA ASN A 556 -17.47 1.79 11.00
C ASN A 556 -16.20 2.66 11.06
N LYS A 557 -15.47 2.78 9.95
CA LYS A 557 -14.26 3.63 9.90
C LYS A 557 -14.55 5.11 10.14
N ALA A 558 -15.74 5.61 9.79
CA ALA A 558 -16.13 6.98 10.11
C ALA A 558 -16.38 7.19 11.60
N ALA A 559 -17.10 6.28 12.26
CA ALA A 559 -17.25 6.30 13.72
C ALA A 559 -15.90 6.15 14.42
N TYR A 560 -15.04 5.28 13.90
CA TYR A 560 -13.70 5.08 14.39
C TYR A 560 -12.81 6.33 14.26
N LEU A 561 -12.83 6.97 13.09
CA LEU A 561 -12.15 8.24 12.86
C LEU A 561 -12.65 9.32 13.84
N PHE A 562 -13.96 9.39 14.04
CA PHE A 562 -14.54 10.37 14.97
C PHE A 562 -14.02 10.17 16.40
N GLY A 563 -14.00 8.93 16.90
CA GLY A 563 -13.45 8.63 18.23
C GLY A 563 -11.95 8.90 18.35
N THR A 564 -11.17 8.41 17.38
CA THR A 564 -9.70 8.55 17.42
C THR A 564 -9.22 9.97 17.22
N ALA A 565 -9.79 10.69 16.26
CA ALA A 565 -9.42 12.07 16.01
C ALA A 565 -9.87 12.99 17.17
N GLY A 566 -11.00 12.66 17.80
CA GLY A 566 -11.46 13.32 19.02
C GLY A 566 -10.47 13.21 20.19
N LEU A 567 -9.67 12.14 20.28
CA LEU A 567 -8.70 11.98 21.38
C LEU A 567 -7.68 13.13 21.46
N SER A 568 -7.34 13.76 20.34
CA SER A 568 -6.44 14.92 20.33
C SER A 568 -7.02 16.14 21.06
N GLU A 569 -8.33 16.16 21.30
CA GLU A 569 -9.05 17.22 21.99
C GLU A 569 -9.42 16.86 23.43
N ALA A 570 -8.99 15.69 23.89
CA ALA A 570 -9.23 15.23 25.25
C ALA A 570 -8.34 15.99 26.24
N SER A 571 -8.91 16.41 27.36
CA SER A 571 -8.17 17.08 28.43
C SER A 571 -8.73 16.68 29.79
N ALA A 572 -8.06 17.08 30.87
CA ALA A 572 -8.57 16.87 32.23
C ALA A 572 -9.94 17.53 32.46
N SER A 573 -10.25 18.62 31.74
CA SER A 573 -11.53 19.34 31.80
C SER A 573 -12.55 18.90 30.74
N ASN A 574 -12.14 18.10 29.76
CA ASN A 574 -13.00 17.60 28.68
C ASN A 574 -12.76 16.10 28.48
N THR A 575 -13.48 15.27 29.23
CA THR A 575 -13.37 13.81 29.21
C THR A 575 -14.25 13.15 28.15
N ALA A 576 -15.19 13.87 27.54
CA ALA A 576 -16.12 13.34 26.53
C ALA A 576 -15.41 12.60 25.37
N PRO A 577 -14.26 13.06 24.84
CA PRO A 577 -13.55 12.31 23.81
C PRO A 577 -13.06 10.93 24.26
N TYR A 578 -12.71 10.75 25.53
CA TYR A 578 -12.36 9.44 26.07
C TYR A 578 -13.58 8.51 26.11
N GLU A 579 -14.76 9.03 26.46
CA GLU A 579 -16.01 8.25 26.48
C GLU A 579 -16.43 7.81 25.07
N ILE A 580 -16.32 8.72 24.10
CA ILE A 580 -16.58 8.44 22.68
C ILE A 580 -15.62 7.35 22.19
N MET A 581 -14.34 7.43 22.53
CA MET A 581 -13.35 6.43 22.12
C MET A 581 -13.66 5.05 22.75
N ALA A 582 -13.99 5.00 24.04
CA ALA A 582 -14.38 3.74 24.69
C ALA A 582 -15.63 3.13 24.08
N THR A 583 -16.62 3.95 23.75
CA THR A 583 -17.87 3.54 23.11
C THR A 583 -17.61 2.86 21.77
N VAL A 584 -16.84 3.54 20.92
CA VAL A 584 -16.43 3.04 19.60
C VAL A 584 -15.67 1.72 19.73
N MET A 585 -14.71 1.67 20.66
CA MET A 585 -13.91 0.48 20.90
C MET A 585 -14.76 -0.69 21.41
N ALA A 586 -15.57 -0.48 22.45
CA ALA A 586 -16.44 -1.52 23.02
C ALA A 586 -17.43 -2.06 21.98
N ALA A 587 -18.07 -1.18 21.21
CA ALA A 587 -19.04 -1.59 20.20
C ALA A 587 -18.41 -2.45 19.10
N GLY A 588 -17.21 -2.09 18.60
CA GLY A 588 -16.53 -2.89 17.56
C GLY A 588 -16.07 -4.27 18.03
N MET A 589 -15.96 -4.52 19.34
CA MET A 589 -15.65 -5.84 19.89
C MET A 589 -16.84 -6.80 19.86
N VAL A 590 -18.07 -6.28 19.88
CA VAL A 590 -19.31 -7.07 20.02
C VAL A 590 -19.54 -8.07 18.88
N PRO A 591 -19.46 -7.69 17.58
CA PRO A 591 -19.79 -8.60 16.49
C PRO A 591 -18.99 -9.92 16.49
N PRO A 592 -17.65 -9.91 16.51
CA PRO A 592 -16.87 -11.16 16.49
C PRO A 592 -17.04 -12.00 17.78
N LEU A 593 -17.18 -11.36 18.95
CA LEU A 593 -17.48 -12.07 20.20
C LEU A 593 -18.83 -12.78 20.13
N ALA A 594 -19.84 -12.12 19.58
CA ALA A 594 -21.18 -12.67 19.44
C ALA A 594 -21.25 -13.79 18.41
N MET A 595 -20.55 -13.69 17.27
CA MET A 595 -20.49 -14.79 16.28
C MET A 595 -19.82 -16.04 16.88
N SER A 596 -18.73 -15.85 17.64
CA SER A 596 -18.08 -16.95 18.36
C SER A 596 -19.02 -17.60 19.37
N ALA A 597 -19.72 -16.81 20.18
CA ALA A 597 -20.70 -17.32 21.14
C ALA A 597 -21.87 -18.04 20.46
N ALA A 598 -22.42 -17.49 19.37
CA ALA A 598 -23.55 -18.06 18.66
C ALA A 598 -23.22 -19.41 18.00
N THR A 599 -22.06 -19.51 17.35
CA THR A 599 -21.56 -20.76 16.76
C THR A 599 -21.26 -21.83 17.81
N PHE A 600 -20.77 -21.44 18.98
CA PHE A 600 -20.56 -22.35 20.09
C PHE A 600 -21.88 -22.87 20.70
N LEU A 601 -22.82 -21.97 21.00
CA LEU A 601 -24.08 -22.31 21.68
C LEU A 601 -25.07 -23.06 20.77
N ARG A 602 -25.08 -22.76 19.47
CA ARG A 602 -26.05 -23.29 18.51
C ARG A 602 -25.38 -23.69 17.18
N SER A 603 -24.32 -24.47 17.26
CA SER A 603 -23.55 -24.95 16.09
C SER A 603 -24.39 -25.52 14.94
N ARG A 604 -25.54 -26.14 15.23
CA ARG A 604 -26.46 -26.68 14.20
C ARG A 604 -27.09 -25.64 13.26
N LEU A 605 -27.06 -24.35 13.63
CA LEU A 605 -27.60 -23.24 12.82
C LEU A 605 -26.55 -22.66 11.86
N PHE A 606 -25.31 -23.12 11.92
CA PHE A 606 -24.17 -22.57 11.19
C PHE A 606 -23.53 -23.65 10.32
N THR A 607 -22.92 -23.21 9.23
CA THR A 607 -22.10 -24.05 8.36
C THR A 607 -20.79 -24.45 9.05
N LYS A 608 -20.10 -25.48 8.53
CA LYS A 608 -18.79 -25.88 9.06
C LYS A 608 -17.77 -24.74 8.98
N ALA A 609 -17.76 -23.99 7.88
CA ALA A 609 -16.89 -22.83 7.69
C ALA A 609 -17.19 -21.72 8.71
N GLU A 610 -18.46 -21.42 8.98
CA GLU A 610 -18.85 -20.46 10.03
C GLU A 610 -18.42 -20.93 11.42
N ILE A 611 -18.54 -22.22 11.74
CA ILE A 611 -18.09 -22.77 13.03
C ILE A 611 -16.56 -22.65 13.18
N GLU A 612 -15.80 -22.93 12.13
CA GLU A 612 -14.34 -22.80 12.13
C GLU A 612 -13.91 -21.35 12.31
N ASN A 613 -14.53 -20.42 11.57
CA ASN A 613 -14.31 -18.99 11.75
C ASN A 613 -14.70 -18.52 13.16
N GLY A 614 -15.75 -19.11 13.75
CA GLY A 614 -16.21 -18.79 15.10
C GLY A 614 -15.19 -19.15 16.19
N ARG A 615 -14.35 -20.18 15.97
CA ARG A 615 -13.32 -20.61 16.94
C ARG A 615 -12.19 -19.59 17.10
N SER A 616 -11.88 -18.82 16.07
CA SER A 616 -10.85 -17.78 16.11
C SER A 616 -11.43 -16.38 16.38
N ALA A 617 -12.72 -16.16 16.09
CA ALA A 617 -13.37 -14.86 16.21
C ALA A 617 -13.35 -14.27 17.63
N TRP A 618 -13.38 -15.07 18.70
CA TRP A 618 -13.36 -14.54 20.07
C TRP A 618 -12.10 -13.73 20.38
N LEU A 619 -10.92 -14.21 19.94
CA LEU A 619 -9.65 -13.53 20.20
C LEU A 619 -9.53 -12.23 19.39
N LEU A 620 -10.03 -12.25 18.16
CA LEU A 620 -10.15 -11.05 17.32
C LEU A 620 -11.05 -10.02 17.99
N GLY A 621 -12.21 -10.46 18.52
CA GLY A 621 -13.12 -9.60 19.26
C GLY A 621 -12.53 -9.01 20.53
N LEU A 622 -11.81 -9.81 21.34
CA LEU A 622 -11.10 -9.30 22.51
C LEU A 622 -10.02 -8.26 22.15
N SER A 623 -9.51 -8.31 20.93
CA SER A 623 -8.49 -7.39 20.40
C SER A 623 -9.07 -6.17 19.69
N PHE A 624 -10.41 -5.98 19.69
CA PHE A 624 -11.09 -4.94 18.92
C PHE A 624 -10.87 -5.07 17.39
N ILE A 625 -10.92 -6.31 16.87
CA ILE A 625 -10.87 -6.60 15.44
C ILE A 625 -12.27 -7.05 14.98
N SER A 626 -13.07 -6.07 14.55
CA SER A 626 -14.47 -6.27 14.15
C SER A 626 -14.64 -7.16 12.91
N GLU A 627 -13.57 -7.25 12.10
CA GLU A 627 -13.48 -8.00 10.84
C GLU A 627 -13.67 -9.51 11.04
N GLY A 628 -13.46 -10.02 12.26
CA GLY A 628 -13.76 -11.42 12.61
C GLY A 628 -15.22 -11.82 12.39
N ALA A 629 -16.13 -10.85 12.25
CA ALA A 629 -17.54 -11.08 11.92
C ALA A 629 -17.87 -11.00 10.41
N ILE A 630 -16.97 -10.52 9.55
CA ILE A 630 -17.20 -10.37 8.10
C ILE A 630 -17.63 -11.69 7.44
N PRO A 631 -17.00 -12.85 7.69
CA PRO A 631 -17.40 -14.10 7.04
C PRO A 631 -18.86 -14.49 7.32
N PHE A 632 -19.39 -14.11 8.49
CA PHE A 632 -20.77 -14.38 8.88
C PHE A 632 -21.74 -13.40 8.24
N ALA A 633 -21.39 -12.12 8.20
CA ALA A 633 -22.20 -11.09 7.56
C ALA A 633 -22.24 -11.26 6.04
N ALA A 634 -21.15 -11.73 5.42
CA ALA A 634 -21.13 -12.07 4.00
C ALA A 634 -22.03 -13.27 3.68
N ALA A 635 -22.09 -14.25 4.59
CA ALA A 635 -22.93 -15.44 4.42
C ALA A 635 -24.43 -15.17 4.66
N ASP A 636 -24.78 -14.32 5.63
CA ASP A 636 -26.18 -14.04 6.00
C ASP A 636 -26.38 -12.57 6.46
N PRO A 637 -26.27 -11.59 5.55
CA PRO A 637 -26.21 -10.17 5.90
C PRO A 637 -27.49 -9.66 6.57
N LEU A 638 -28.65 -10.11 6.10
CA LEU A 638 -29.96 -9.66 6.58
C LEU A 638 -30.23 -10.06 8.03
N ARG A 639 -29.58 -11.12 8.53
CA ARG A 639 -29.76 -11.60 9.91
C ARG A 639 -28.61 -11.18 10.81
N VAL A 640 -27.40 -11.12 10.28
CA VAL A 640 -26.20 -10.79 11.07
C VAL A 640 -26.10 -9.28 11.32
N ILE A 641 -26.22 -8.43 10.30
CA ILE A 641 -26.00 -6.98 10.43
C ILE A 641 -27.01 -6.32 11.38
N PRO A 642 -28.33 -6.54 11.28
CA PRO A 642 -29.27 -5.92 12.22
C PRO A 642 -29.05 -6.39 13.66
N ALA A 643 -28.66 -7.65 13.86
CA ALA A 643 -28.37 -8.19 15.18
C ALA A 643 -27.10 -7.58 15.80
N THR A 644 -26.03 -7.42 15.01
CA THR A 644 -24.79 -6.78 15.48
C THR A 644 -25.01 -5.31 15.75
N MET A 645 -25.80 -4.61 14.93
CA MET A 645 -26.21 -3.22 15.17
C MET A 645 -26.98 -3.07 16.48
N ALA A 646 -27.94 -3.96 16.77
CA ALA A 646 -28.69 -3.93 18.02
C ALA A 646 -27.78 -4.13 19.25
N GLY A 647 -26.85 -5.09 19.21
CA GLY A 647 -25.88 -5.24 20.29
C GLY A 647 -24.91 -4.07 20.41
N GLY A 648 -24.45 -3.52 19.28
CA GLY A 648 -23.63 -2.31 19.24
C GLY A 648 -24.33 -1.12 19.89
N ALA A 649 -25.61 -0.90 19.59
CA ALA A 649 -26.43 0.15 20.20
C ALA A 649 -26.54 -0.01 21.72
N VAL A 650 -26.74 -1.24 22.21
CA VAL A 650 -26.78 -1.55 23.65
C VAL A 650 -25.44 -1.27 24.31
N THR A 651 -24.34 -1.76 23.73
CA THR A 651 -23.00 -1.51 24.26
C THR A 651 -22.67 -0.03 24.26
N GLY A 652 -23.04 0.70 23.21
CA GLY A 652 -22.80 2.13 23.12
C GLY A 652 -23.63 2.94 24.12
N ALA A 653 -24.91 2.60 24.29
CA ALA A 653 -25.76 3.18 25.32
C ALA A 653 -25.17 2.98 26.73
N MET A 654 -24.73 1.75 27.02
CA MET A 654 -24.21 1.37 28.33
C MET A 654 -22.85 2.01 28.63
N THR A 655 -21.94 2.05 27.68
CA THR A 655 -20.61 2.69 27.86
C THR A 655 -20.74 4.17 28.20
N MET A 656 -21.58 4.91 27.46
CA MET A 656 -21.86 6.31 27.75
C MET A 656 -22.61 6.50 29.07
N ALA A 657 -23.60 5.64 29.39
CA ALA A 657 -24.35 5.72 30.65
C ALA A 657 -23.47 5.48 31.90
N MET A 658 -22.42 4.68 31.76
CA MET A 658 -21.49 4.34 32.84
C MET A 658 -20.23 5.22 32.84
N HIS A 659 -20.16 6.23 31.97
CA HIS A 659 -18.99 7.11 31.82
C HIS A 659 -17.68 6.33 31.66
N VAL A 660 -17.70 5.30 30.82
CA VAL A 660 -16.52 4.50 30.50
C VAL A 660 -15.67 5.29 29.52
N GLY A 661 -14.39 5.54 29.82
CA GLY A 661 -13.48 6.28 28.94
C GLY A 661 -12.23 5.50 28.57
N SER A 662 -11.75 5.66 27.33
CA SER A 662 -10.53 5.03 26.82
C SER A 662 -9.54 6.07 26.32
N ARG A 663 -8.30 5.98 26.80
CA ARG A 663 -7.18 6.83 26.34
C ARG A 663 -6.42 6.21 25.17
N ALA A 664 -6.60 4.90 24.97
CA ALA A 664 -6.04 4.17 23.85
C ALA A 664 -7.11 3.95 22.77
N PRO A 665 -6.72 4.03 21.49
CA PRO A 665 -7.66 3.91 20.37
C PRO A 665 -7.91 2.45 19.94
N HIS A 666 -7.07 1.52 20.37
CA HIS A 666 -7.06 0.11 19.95
C HIS A 666 -6.51 -0.78 21.08
N GLY A 667 -6.67 -2.09 20.92
CA GLY A 667 -6.11 -3.13 21.80
C GLY A 667 -7.18 -3.85 22.64
N GLY A 668 -8.44 -3.41 22.58
CA GLY A 668 -9.57 -4.06 23.23
C GLY A 668 -9.32 -4.31 24.72
N VAL A 669 -9.49 -5.54 25.19
CA VAL A 669 -9.26 -5.92 26.60
C VAL A 669 -7.78 -5.82 26.99
N PHE A 670 -6.85 -5.95 26.03
CA PHE A 670 -5.41 -5.95 26.31
C PHE A 670 -4.85 -4.59 26.72
N VAL A 671 -5.63 -3.52 26.55
CA VAL A 671 -5.31 -2.17 27.02
C VAL A 671 -6.15 -1.76 28.23
N ALA A 672 -6.53 -2.71 29.09
CA ALA A 672 -7.34 -2.47 30.29
C ALA A 672 -6.82 -1.31 31.17
N PHE A 673 -5.49 -1.14 31.25
CA PHE A 673 -4.84 -0.05 31.98
C PHE A 673 -5.08 1.34 31.39
N ALA A 674 -5.50 1.42 30.12
CA ALA A 674 -5.86 2.67 29.43
C ALA A 674 -7.36 3.00 29.53
N ILE A 675 -8.15 2.15 30.21
CA ILE A 675 -9.60 2.24 30.30
C ILE A 675 -10.02 2.65 31.73
N THR A 676 -10.79 3.71 31.81
CA THR A 676 -11.47 4.15 33.04
C THR A 676 -12.81 3.43 33.17
N ASN A 677 -13.20 3.07 34.41
CA ASN A 677 -14.36 2.21 34.68
C ASN A 677 -14.35 0.90 33.87
N PHE A 678 -13.26 0.14 33.99
CA PHE A 678 -13.07 -1.12 33.26
C PHE A 678 -14.16 -2.17 33.52
N GLY A 679 -14.74 -2.21 34.73
CA GLY A 679 -15.89 -3.07 35.03
C GLY A 679 -17.11 -2.73 34.19
N GLY A 680 -17.43 -1.44 34.05
CA GLY A 680 -18.49 -0.95 33.16
C GLY A 680 -18.19 -1.26 31.69
N PHE A 681 -16.93 -1.14 31.25
CA PHE A 681 -16.50 -1.52 29.90
C PHE A 681 -16.83 -2.98 29.59
N LEU A 682 -16.43 -3.91 30.46
CA LEU A 682 -16.70 -5.34 30.28
C LEU A 682 -18.20 -5.66 30.31
N LEU A 683 -18.95 -5.03 31.22
CA LEU A 683 -20.39 -5.23 31.33
C LEU A 683 -21.13 -4.79 30.07
N ALA A 684 -20.76 -3.63 29.51
CA ALA A 684 -21.36 -3.11 28.28
C ALA A 684 -21.09 -4.03 27.07
N ILE A 685 -19.86 -4.54 26.93
CA ILE A 685 -19.49 -5.49 25.87
C ILE A 685 -20.26 -6.80 26.04
N LEU A 686 -20.34 -7.33 27.26
CA LEU A 686 -21.05 -8.56 27.55
C LEU A 686 -22.54 -8.43 27.20
N ALA A 687 -23.19 -7.33 27.59
CA ALA A 687 -24.59 -7.07 27.29
C ALA A 687 -24.86 -7.03 25.78
N GLY A 688 -24.08 -6.27 25.01
CA GLY A 688 -24.23 -6.23 23.55
C GLY A 688 -23.92 -7.58 22.88
N THR A 689 -22.93 -8.31 23.40
CA THR A 689 -22.59 -9.67 22.92
C THR A 689 -23.75 -10.63 23.13
N VAL A 690 -24.38 -10.60 24.31
CA VAL A 690 -25.55 -11.43 24.62
C VAL A 690 -26.73 -11.08 23.71
N VAL A 691 -27.03 -9.78 23.55
CA VAL A 691 -28.12 -9.31 22.68
C VAL A 691 -27.91 -9.76 21.24
N THR A 692 -26.71 -9.54 20.68
CA THR A 692 -26.36 -9.96 19.32
C THR A 692 -26.47 -11.48 19.18
N THR A 693 -25.90 -12.23 20.11
CA THR A 693 -25.90 -13.70 20.10
C THR A 693 -27.33 -14.25 20.10
N ALA A 694 -28.18 -13.72 20.97
CA ALA A 694 -29.59 -14.12 21.06
C ALA A 694 -30.34 -13.82 19.76
N LEU A 695 -30.17 -12.60 19.21
CA LEU A 695 -30.83 -12.19 17.98
C LEU A 695 -30.39 -13.03 16.78
N VAL A 696 -29.10 -13.30 16.60
CA VAL A 696 -28.59 -14.13 15.51
C VAL A 696 -29.15 -15.55 15.60
N ILE A 697 -29.16 -16.14 16.81
CA ILE A 697 -29.72 -17.48 17.03
C ILE A 697 -31.21 -17.52 16.69
N VAL A 698 -31.97 -16.52 17.13
CA VAL A 698 -33.41 -16.43 16.86
C VAL A 698 -33.67 -16.24 15.37
N LEU A 699 -33.02 -15.28 14.72
CA LEU A 699 -33.21 -14.96 13.31
C LEU A 699 -32.83 -16.14 12.39
N LYS A 700 -31.69 -16.80 12.63
CA LYS A 700 -31.29 -17.99 11.87
C LYS A 700 -32.17 -19.20 12.19
N GLY A 701 -32.66 -19.31 13.42
CA GLY A 701 -33.60 -20.34 13.84
C GLY A 701 -34.97 -20.24 13.14
N LEU A 702 -35.49 -19.03 12.96
CA LEU A 702 -36.76 -18.77 12.27
C LEU A 702 -36.69 -19.13 10.77
N GLY A 703 -35.58 -18.84 10.10
CA GLY A 703 -35.38 -19.18 8.68
C GLY A 703 -35.44 -20.68 8.41
N ARG A 704 -34.89 -21.50 9.32
CA ARG A 704 -34.86 -22.96 9.16
C ARG A 704 -36.23 -23.63 9.32
N ASN A 705 -37.14 -23.01 10.08
CA ASN A 705 -38.53 -23.48 10.22
C ASN A 705 -39.38 -23.16 8.98
N ALA A 706 -39.08 -22.06 8.27
CA ALA A 706 -39.74 -21.71 7.02
C ALA A 706 -39.32 -22.65 5.88
N ASP A 707 -38.02 -22.92 5.72
CA ASP A 707 -37.51 -23.87 4.72
C ASP A 707 -37.96 -25.33 5.00
N GLY A 708 -38.09 -25.69 6.27
CA GLY A 708 -38.61 -27.00 6.71
C GLY A 708 -40.12 -27.18 6.54
N GLN A 709 -40.90 -26.10 6.44
CA GLN A 709 -42.33 -26.15 6.10
C GLN A 709 -42.55 -26.20 4.59
N GLY A 710 -41.81 -25.42 3.79
CA GLY A 710 -41.88 -25.48 2.32
C GLY A 710 -41.44 -26.83 1.75
N GLY A 711 -40.47 -27.50 2.38
CA GLY A 711 -40.07 -28.86 2.02
C GLY A 711 -41.11 -29.93 2.36
N LYS A 712 -41.96 -29.71 3.37
CA LYS A 712 -43.07 -30.62 3.69
C LYS A 712 -44.25 -30.43 2.75
N GLU A 713 -44.62 -29.20 2.44
CA GLU A 713 -45.69 -28.92 1.47
C GLU A 713 -45.29 -29.37 0.05
N GLY A 714 -44.02 -29.21 -0.34
CA GLY A 714 -43.50 -29.72 -1.61
C GLY A 714 -43.44 -31.26 -1.68
N ALA A 715 -43.10 -31.93 -0.56
CA ALA A 715 -43.11 -33.39 -0.48
C ALA A 715 -44.54 -33.97 -0.44
N GLU A 716 -45.49 -33.30 0.22
CA GLU A 716 -46.90 -33.67 0.22
C GLU A 716 -47.54 -33.43 -1.16
N ALA A 717 -47.17 -32.35 -1.87
CA ALA A 717 -47.61 -32.10 -3.24
C ALA A 717 -47.03 -33.13 -4.24
N GLN A 718 -45.76 -33.54 -4.08
CA GLN A 718 -45.16 -34.61 -4.89
C GLN A 718 -45.76 -35.99 -4.57
N ALA A 719 -46.07 -36.27 -3.30
CA ALA A 719 -46.73 -37.51 -2.91
C ALA A 719 -48.18 -37.59 -3.42
N ALA A 720 -48.90 -36.45 -3.43
CA ALA A 720 -50.25 -36.37 -4.00
C ALA A 720 -50.25 -36.52 -5.53
N ALA A 721 -49.25 -35.96 -6.22
CA ALA A 721 -49.08 -36.11 -7.67
C ALA A 721 -48.62 -37.52 -8.09
N ALA A 722 -47.97 -38.28 -7.19
CA ALA A 722 -47.61 -39.67 -7.42
C ALA A 722 -48.74 -40.67 -7.11
N ALA A 723 -49.84 -40.21 -6.48
CA ALA A 723 -50.99 -41.02 -6.10
C ALA A 723 -52.23 -40.77 -6.99
N ALA A 724 -52.16 -39.83 -7.93
CA ALA A 724 -53.15 -39.58 -8.98
C ALA A 724 -52.64 -40.10 -10.33
#